data_AF-A0A841CHE2-F1
#
_entry.id   AF-A0A841CHE2-F1
#
_cell.length_a   1.000
_cell.length_b   1.000
_cell.length_c   1.000
_cell.angle_alpha   90.00
_cell.angle_beta   90.00
_cell.angle_gamma   90.00
#
_symmetry.space_group_name_H-M   'P 1'
#
loop_
_entity.id
_entity.type
_entity.pdbx_description
1 polymer ?
#
loop_
_entity_poly.entity_id
_entity_poly.type
_entity_poly.pdbx_seq_one_letter_code
_entity_poly.pdbx_strand_id
1 'polypeptide(L)'
;MADERAEFNRYCDVTMRGGTTSGVVYPWAVVELARHYRFRSLGGSSAGAVAAAFTAAAEKGREAGGFEKLAEVIRWFAAPGWRMAQLFQPGPDTRKLFRIVAASMQSRDTTGRSATTCLVLALSGAIGFRAKAGLGLALLLWLVGPTAWFLAVGWAGTPSWVLVAVIVVVAVAVPWILVRVRPRRKSGRAGFASWARRVGTAVGSAAPLVPVLVLVSWDLPGLASLATAVASWVVLGFALVSAVAITYLLGAKRFLDRMARKVHFGLVPGTGSFRAGFWDRRCGVPRSTGVPPMSDWIADRLDELSGVAGLRFSDLTTNLVLMTTDLSEGRPYRLPFTEPASRWLYCAECLRNVLPERVVRAIGGEASDHRCPLHAGRALTVLPKDLPVALAVRMSMPLPGLIAAVPLCRAESEVRVHWFSDGGITSNFPIHFFDALLPRWPTFGLTLGPFPPADDRPVRLPEQDAATDGRPWTDIGGVAGFAGAILNTMLDWRDAMQSALPGYRGRIAHVRLRDGEGGTNLFMRPDTVLALAERGRAAGELLRTRFTADDGAGTDRYRWIRMRLAMREYQQLAEQARQRARLYKDLAEDYPIPADLHEWFDTPPTGADPHAADIALTLDGLGNLVPGPFDGEVPVDPDLRLSPPE
;
A
#
# COMPACT_ATOMS: atom_id res chain seq x y z
N MET A 1 -5.97 -8.93 42.96
CA MET A 1 -4.53 -9.18 42.79
C MET A 1 -4.26 -10.41 41.93
N ALA A 2 -4.23 -11.63 42.49
CA ALA A 2 -3.90 -12.84 41.71
C ALA A 2 -4.97 -13.17 40.65
N ASP A 3 -6.24 -13.10 41.02
CA ASP A 3 -7.38 -13.38 40.13
C ASP A 3 -7.44 -12.39 38.95
N GLU A 4 -7.34 -11.08 39.22
CA GLU A 4 -7.23 -10.03 38.19
C GLU A 4 -6.06 -10.23 37.22
N ARG A 5 -4.89 -10.69 37.71
CA ARG A 5 -3.74 -11.02 36.84
C ARG A 5 -4.06 -12.21 35.93
N ALA A 6 -4.74 -13.23 36.45
CA ALA A 6 -5.23 -14.37 35.68
C ALA A 6 -6.42 -14.03 34.76
N GLU A 7 -7.16 -12.94 35.01
CA GLU A 7 -8.15 -12.39 34.08
C GLU A 7 -7.45 -11.62 32.95
N PHE A 8 -6.57 -10.67 33.27
CA PHE A 8 -5.87 -9.86 32.27
C PHE A 8 -4.97 -10.68 31.33
N ASN A 9 -4.45 -11.83 31.78
CA ASN A 9 -3.71 -12.78 30.93
C ASN A 9 -4.58 -13.46 29.85
N ARG A 10 -5.91 -13.27 29.84
CA ARG A 10 -6.84 -13.78 28.82
C ARG A 10 -7.23 -12.74 27.77
N TYR A 11 -6.76 -11.50 27.89
CA TYR A 11 -7.03 -10.43 26.93
C TYR A 11 -5.81 -10.10 26.09
N CYS A 12 -6.04 -9.56 24.88
CA CYS A 12 -5.01 -8.87 24.12
C CYS A 12 -5.64 -7.83 23.17
N ASP A 13 -4.81 -6.93 22.65
CA ASP A 13 -5.12 -6.15 21.46
C ASP A 13 -4.30 -6.67 20.27
N VAL A 14 -4.75 -6.43 19.04
CA VAL A 14 -3.99 -6.82 17.84
C VAL A 14 -3.96 -5.70 16.80
N THR A 15 -2.76 -5.36 16.33
CA THR A 15 -2.54 -4.46 15.19
C THR A 15 -1.97 -5.19 13.98
N MET A 16 -2.48 -4.84 12.81
CA MET A 16 -2.24 -5.54 11.55
C MET A 16 -1.78 -4.54 10.49
N ARG A 17 -0.50 -4.66 10.06
CA ARG A 17 0.06 -3.77 9.04
C ARG A 17 -0.64 -3.96 7.69
N GLY A 18 -0.79 -2.88 6.95
CA GLY A 18 -1.30 -2.91 5.59
C GLY A 18 -0.37 -3.61 4.59
N GLY A 19 -0.77 -3.59 3.32
CA GLY A 19 -0.12 -4.32 2.23
C GLY A 19 -0.94 -5.55 1.82
N THR A 20 -1.11 -5.74 0.52
CA THR A 20 -2.05 -6.68 -0.14
C THR A 20 -1.96 -8.14 0.30
N THR A 21 -0.78 -8.64 0.71
CA THR A 21 -0.61 -10.04 1.14
C THR A 21 -1.22 -10.32 2.53
N SER A 22 -1.47 -9.29 3.35
CA SER A 22 -1.99 -9.44 4.72
C SER A 22 -3.29 -10.23 4.80
N GLY A 23 -4.21 -10.01 3.86
CA GLY A 23 -5.52 -10.66 3.79
C GLY A 23 -5.50 -12.18 3.61
N VAL A 24 -4.36 -12.79 3.28
CA VAL A 24 -4.19 -14.26 3.28
C VAL A 24 -3.30 -14.79 4.42
N VAL A 25 -2.65 -13.91 5.19
CA VAL A 25 -1.76 -14.31 6.30
C VAL A 25 -2.46 -14.15 7.65
N TYR A 26 -3.07 -12.99 7.92
CA TYR A 26 -3.55 -12.67 9.25
C TYR A 26 -4.76 -13.48 9.76
N PRO A 27 -5.72 -13.95 8.93
CA PRO A 27 -6.85 -14.73 9.44
C PRO A 27 -6.46 -15.95 10.27
N TRP A 28 -5.46 -16.75 9.85
CA TRP A 28 -5.01 -17.90 10.63
C TRP A 28 -4.12 -17.52 11.82
N ALA A 29 -3.41 -16.39 11.76
CA ALA A 29 -2.68 -15.84 12.92
C ALA A 29 -3.65 -15.44 14.05
N VAL A 30 -4.73 -14.76 13.68
CA VAL A 30 -5.80 -14.33 14.58
C VAL A 30 -6.56 -15.52 15.16
N VAL A 31 -6.93 -16.50 14.34
CA VAL A 31 -7.60 -17.73 14.81
C VAL A 31 -6.73 -18.50 15.81
N GLU A 32 -5.41 -18.53 15.63
CA GLU A 32 -4.49 -19.15 16.60
C GLU A 32 -4.41 -18.37 17.92
N LEU A 33 -4.37 -17.02 17.87
CA LEU A 33 -4.44 -16.18 19.07
C LEU A 33 -5.79 -16.33 19.81
N ALA A 34 -6.90 -16.41 19.07
CA ALA A 34 -8.26 -16.52 19.60
C ALA A 34 -8.53 -17.79 20.41
N ARG A 35 -7.64 -18.80 20.33
CA ARG A 35 -7.68 -20.03 21.15
C ARG A 35 -7.46 -19.77 22.63
N HIS A 36 -6.72 -18.72 22.98
CA HIS A 36 -6.48 -18.30 24.37
C HIS A 36 -7.07 -16.92 24.66
N TYR A 37 -6.88 -15.96 23.74
CA TYR A 37 -7.24 -14.57 23.98
C TYR A 37 -8.66 -14.23 23.54
N ARG A 38 -9.28 -13.32 24.31
CA ARG A 38 -10.39 -12.45 23.88
C ARG A 38 -9.82 -11.11 23.43
N PHE A 39 -10.15 -10.64 22.24
CA PHE A 39 -9.67 -9.36 21.75
C PHE A 39 -10.38 -8.19 22.45
N ARG A 40 -9.65 -7.13 22.79
CA ARG A 40 -10.20 -5.89 23.37
C ARG A 40 -10.16 -4.75 22.38
N SER A 41 -9.01 -4.50 21.76
CA SER A 41 -8.84 -3.51 20.69
C SER A 41 -8.20 -4.12 19.45
N LEU A 42 -8.61 -3.64 18.28
CA LEU A 42 -8.22 -4.19 16.97
C LEU A 42 -7.98 -3.06 16.00
N GLY A 43 -6.91 -3.13 15.20
CA GLY A 43 -6.67 -2.06 14.21
C GLY A 43 -5.71 -2.39 13.09
N GLY A 44 -5.77 -1.56 12.05
CA GLY A 44 -4.96 -1.74 10.85
C GLY A 44 -5.19 -0.67 9.79
N SER A 45 -4.47 -0.81 8.69
CA SER A 45 -4.60 -0.02 7.45
C SER A 45 -4.73 -0.96 6.25
N SER A 46 -5.21 -0.50 5.09
CA SER A 46 -5.23 -1.30 3.86
C SER A 46 -5.96 -2.65 4.02
N ALA A 47 -5.43 -3.73 3.45
CA ALA A 47 -5.88 -5.10 3.70
C ALA A 47 -5.66 -5.57 5.18
N GLY A 48 -4.82 -4.90 5.97
CA GLY A 48 -4.73 -5.09 7.42
C GLY A 48 -5.96 -4.57 8.17
N ALA A 49 -6.61 -3.51 7.66
CA ALA A 49 -7.90 -3.04 8.16
C ALA A 49 -9.06 -3.99 7.82
N VAL A 50 -9.02 -4.64 6.65
CA VAL A 50 -9.94 -5.75 6.31
C VAL A 50 -9.79 -6.88 7.34
N ALA A 51 -8.55 -7.27 7.64
CA ALA A 51 -8.28 -8.31 8.65
C ALA A 51 -8.70 -7.90 10.07
N ALA A 52 -8.46 -6.65 10.49
CA ALA A 52 -8.92 -6.12 11.77
C ALA A 52 -10.45 -6.11 11.90
N ALA A 53 -11.16 -5.67 10.85
CA ALA A 53 -12.62 -5.66 10.83
C ALA A 53 -13.22 -7.08 10.77
N PHE A 54 -12.62 -8.00 10.02
CA PHE A 54 -13.00 -9.41 10.04
C PHE A 54 -12.74 -10.07 11.41
N THR A 55 -11.68 -9.66 12.11
CA THR A 55 -11.41 -10.11 13.49
C THR A 55 -12.46 -9.58 14.47
N ALA A 56 -12.85 -8.31 14.34
CA ALA A 56 -13.89 -7.70 15.17
C ALA A 56 -15.26 -8.36 14.93
N ALA A 57 -15.60 -8.65 13.66
CA ALA A 57 -16.78 -9.40 13.29
C ALA A 57 -16.74 -10.84 13.84
N ALA A 58 -15.60 -11.54 13.74
CA ALA A 58 -15.43 -12.89 14.26
C ALA A 58 -15.47 -12.96 15.80
N GLU A 59 -14.98 -11.93 16.52
CA GLU A 59 -15.10 -11.82 17.98
C GLU A 59 -16.55 -11.52 18.39
N LYS A 60 -17.26 -10.65 17.67
CA LYS A 60 -18.70 -10.41 17.85
C LYS A 60 -19.53 -11.68 17.63
N GLY A 61 -19.19 -12.45 16.59
CA GLY A 61 -19.82 -13.72 16.25
C GLY A 61 -19.18 -14.95 16.87
N ARG A 62 -18.34 -14.82 17.91
CA ARG A 62 -17.49 -15.91 18.43
C ARG A 62 -18.31 -17.16 18.81
N GLU A 63 -19.42 -16.98 19.50
CA GLU A 63 -20.31 -18.07 19.94
C GLU A 63 -21.07 -18.73 18.77
N ALA A 64 -21.22 -18.00 17.65
CA ALA A 64 -21.83 -18.46 16.41
C ALA A 64 -20.77 -18.90 15.35
N GLY A 65 -19.62 -19.40 15.80
CA GLY A 65 -18.56 -19.95 14.94
C GLY A 65 -17.77 -18.90 14.14
N GLY A 66 -17.66 -17.67 14.65
CA GLY A 66 -17.03 -16.54 13.95
C GLY A 66 -15.57 -16.81 13.51
N PHE A 67 -14.78 -17.51 14.33
CA PHE A 67 -13.37 -17.79 14.02
C PHE A 67 -13.20 -18.99 13.09
N GLU A 68 -14.10 -19.96 13.16
CA GLU A 68 -14.19 -21.09 12.25
C GLU A 68 -14.47 -20.59 10.83
N LYS A 69 -15.50 -19.74 10.68
CA LYS A 69 -15.80 -19.01 9.43
C LYS A 69 -14.61 -18.18 8.94
N LEU A 70 -13.89 -17.50 9.84
CA LEU A 70 -12.69 -16.72 9.49
C LEU A 70 -11.55 -17.60 8.96
N ALA A 71 -11.36 -18.80 9.52
CA ALA A 71 -10.38 -19.77 9.02
C ALA A 71 -10.74 -20.28 7.61
N GLU A 72 -12.04 -20.37 7.28
CA GLU A 72 -12.52 -20.77 5.95
C GLU A 72 -12.32 -19.73 4.87
N VAL A 73 -12.20 -18.43 5.20
CA VAL A 73 -11.87 -17.36 4.22
C VAL A 73 -10.58 -17.70 3.45
N ILE A 74 -9.58 -18.28 4.12
CA ILE A 74 -8.34 -18.74 3.48
C ILE A 74 -8.61 -19.93 2.53
N ARG A 75 -9.40 -20.92 2.97
CA ARG A 75 -9.79 -22.07 2.13
C ARG A 75 -10.55 -21.60 0.89
N TRP A 76 -11.39 -20.58 1.03
CA TRP A 76 -12.10 -19.93 -0.06
C TRP A 76 -11.15 -19.24 -1.04
N PHE A 77 -10.12 -18.52 -0.55
CA PHE A 77 -9.09 -17.91 -1.40
C PHE A 77 -8.19 -18.92 -2.11
N ALA A 78 -7.88 -20.04 -1.46
CA ALA A 78 -7.08 -21.14 -2.01
C ALA A 78 -7.85 -21.98 -3.05
N ALA A 79 -9.15 -21.76 -3.24
CA ALA A 79 -9.93 -22.49 -4.23
C ALA A 79 -9.49 -22.18 -5.69
N PRO A 80 -9.64 -23.13 -6.64
CA PRO A 80 -9.27 -22.92 -8.04
C PRO A 80 -9.94 -21.70 -8.71
N GLY A 81 -9.25 -21.14 -9.70
CA GLY A 81 -9.75 -20.02 -10.50
C GLY A 81 -9.37 -18.61 -9.99
N TRP A 82 -8.36 -18.51 -9.12
CA TRP A 82 -7.79 -17.25 -8.63
C TRP A 82 -8.85 -16.31 -8.03
N ARG A 83 -9.64 -16.77 -7.05
CA ARG A 83 -10.77 -15.99 -6.50
C ARG A 83 -10.37 -14.62 -5.97
N MET A 84 -9.17 -14.49 -5.38
CA MET A 84 -8.58 -13.19 -5.00
C MET A 84 -8.55 -12.21 -6.17
N ALA A 85 -8.01 -12.59 -7.33
CA ALA A 85 -7.99 -11.76 -8.54
C ALA A 85 -9.38 -11.47 -9.12
N GLN A 86 -10.42 -12.25 -8.78
CA GLN A 86 -11.79 -12.00 -9.21
C GLN A 86 -12.53 -10.95 -8.36
N LEU A 87 -12.05 -10.60 -7.16
CA LEU A 87 -12.59 -9.48 -6.37
C LEU A 87 -12.34 -8.12 -7.04
N PHE A 88 -11.22 -8.02 -7.76
CA PHE A 88 -10.72 -6.80 -8.40
C PHE A 88 -11.40 -6.58 -9.76
N GLN A 89 -12.68 -6.22 -9.72
CA GLN A 89 -13.52 -6.06 -10.91
C GLN A 89 -13.46 -4.61 -11.44
N PRO A 90 -13.08 -4.37 -12.72
CA PRO A 90 -13.00 -3.03 -13.27
C PRO A 90 -14.37 -2.48 -13.70
N GLY A 91 -14.55 -1.17 -13.55
CA GLY A 91 -15.68 -0.45 -14.11
C GLY A 91 -15.69 -0.42 -15.65
N PRO A 92 -16.82 -0.02 -16.28
CA PRO A 92 -16.95 -0.01 -17.75
C PRO A 92 -15.87 0.82 -18.46
N ASP A 93 -15.60 2.03 -17.95
CA ASP A 93 -14.63 2.96 -18.52
C ASP A 93 -13.16 2.57 -18.26
N THR A 94 -12.88 1.85 -17.16
CA THR A 94 -11.52 1.49 -16.72
C THR A 94 -11.03 0.15 -17.28
N ARG A 95 -11.95 -0.70 -17.76
CA ARG A 95 -11.73 -2.05 -18.32
C ARG A 95 -10.52 -2.17 -19.26
N LYS A 96 -10.24 -1.16 -20.09
CA LYS A 96 -9.09 -1.17 -21.02
C LYS A 96 -7.74 -1.07 -20.30
N LEU A 97 -7.64 -0.22 -19.28
CA LEU A 97 -6.42 -0.05 -18.49
C LEU A 97 -6.23 -1.22 -17.52
N PHE A 98 -7.32 -1.74 -16.95
CA PHE A 98 -7.27 -2.92 -16.08
C PHE A 98 -6.70 -4.16 -16.81
N ARG A 99 -6.92 -4.31 -18.13
CA ARG A 99 -6.25 -5.35 -18.94
C ARG A 99 -4.73 -5.22 -18.93
N ILE A 100 -4.18 -4.01 -18.88
CA ILE A 100 -2.73 -3.77 -18.87
C ILE A 100 -2.16 -4.19 -17.50
N VAL A 101 -2.85 -3.83 -16.42
CA VAL A 101 -2.50 -4.24 -15.04
C VAL A 101 -2.58 -5.77 -14.89
N ALA A 102 -3.72 -6.37 -15.23
CA ALA A 102 -3.91 -7.82 -15.18
C ALA A 102 -2.89 -8.58 -16.06
N ALA A 103 -2.48 -8.00 -17.19
CA ALA A 103 -1.45 -8.56 -18.06
C ALA A 103 -0.04 -8.52 -17.45
N SER A 104 0.34 -7.43 -16.77
CA SER A 104 1.64 -7.35 -16.08
C SER A 104 1.77 -8.33 -14.91
N MET A 105 0.65 -8.79 -14.36
CA MET A 105 0.58 -9.74 -13.24
C MET A 105 0.52 -11.22 -13.68
N GLN A 106 0.55 -11.52 -14.99
CA GLN A 106 0.55 -12.91 -15.46
C GLN A 106 1.95 -13.53 -15.37
N SER A 107 2.07 -14.72 -14.80
CA SER A 107 3.28 -15.54 -14.91
C SER A 107 2.99 -16.89 -15.58
N ARG A 108 4.01 -17.50 -16.21
CA ARG A 108 3.86 -18.84 -16.77
C ARG A 108 3.65 -19.88 -15.66
N ASP A 109 4.25 -19.64 -14.51
CA ASP A 109 4.34 -20.59 -13.40
C ASP A 109 3.11 -20.55 -12.46
N THR A 110 2.31 -19.48 -12.51
CA THR A 110 1.05 -19.33 -11.74
C THR A 110 -0.22 -19.19 -12.59
N THR A 111 -0.12 -18.78 -13.86
CA THR A 111 -1.29 -18.61 -14.76
C THR A 111 -1.17 -19.33 -16.10
N GLY A 112 -0.06 -20.03 -16.37
CA GLY A 112 0.22 -20.67 -17.67
C GLY A 112 0.46 -19.67 -18.81
N ARG A 113 0.62 -18.37 -18.53
CA ARG A 113 0.59 -17.29 -19.52
C ARG A 113 1.81 -16.40 -19.45
N SER A 114 2.26 -15.91 -20.61
CA SER A 114 3.38 -14.97 -20.71
C SER A 114 2.88 -13.54 -20.50
N ALA A 115 3.40 -12.84 -19.48
CA ALA A 115 3.14 -11.41 -19.25
C ALA A 115 3.27 -10.59 -20.54
N THR A 116 4.39 -10.80 -21.27
CA THR A 116 4.69 -10.15 -22.55
C THR A 116 3.58 -10.28 -23.58
N THR A 117 3.08 -11.50 -23.81
CA THR A 117 2.00 -11.76 -24.78
C THR A 117 0.69 -11.13 -24.32
N CYS A 118 0.35 -11.24 -23.04
CA CYS A 118 -0.86 -10.62 -22.49
C CYS A 118 -0.80 -9.08 -22.57
N LEU A 119 0.39 -8.49 -22.36
CA LEU A 119 0.64 -7.06 -22.38
C LEU A 119 0.54 -6.50 -23.80
N VAL A 120 1.12 -7.18 -24.80
CA VAL A 120 0.96 -6.81 -26.22
C VAL A 120 -0.53 -6.84 -26.63
N LEU A 121 -1.28 -7.85 -26.19
CA LEU A 121 -2.73 -7.94 -26.44
C LEU A 121 -3.52 -6.85 -25.68
N ALA A 122 -3.13 -6.49 -24.45
CA ALA A 122 -3.76 -5.43 -23.68
C ALA A 122 -3.52 -4.04 -24.29
N LEU A 123 -2.27 -3.73 -24.63
CA LEU A 123 -1.85 -2.46 -25.24
C LEU A 123 -2.52 -2.26 -26.61
N SER A 124 -2.45 -3.27 -27.50
CA SER A 124 -3.17 -3.25 -28.78
C SER A 124 -4.70 -3.26 -28.63
N GLY A 125 -5.24 -3.75 -27.51
CA GLY A 125 -6.64 -3.65 -27.14
C GLY A 125 -7.07 -2.29 -26.56
N ALA A 126 -6.13 -1.46 -26.11
CA ALA A 126 -6.39 -0.15 -25.51
C ALA A 126 -6.54 0.96 -26.57
N ILE A 127 -5.64 0.99 -27.56
CA ILE A 127 -5.56 2.04 -28.59
C ILE A 127 -6.68 1.94 -29.65
N GLY A 128 -7.13 3.10 -30.15
CA GLY A 128 -8.12 3.21 -31.22
C GLY A 128 -7.57 2.98 -32.62
N PHE A 129 -8.45 2.73 -33.60
CA PHE A 129 -8.06 2.38 -34.98
C PHE A 129 -7.08 3.36 -35.64
N ARG A 130 -7.30 4.68 -35.51
CA ARG A 130 -6.37 5.70 -36.05
C ARG A 130 -4.95 5.57 -35.50
N ALA A 131 -4.80 5.26 -34.21
CA ALA A 131 -3.49 5.02 -33.59
C ALA A 131 -2.87 3.68 -34.03
N LYS A 132 -3.68 2.64 -34.28
CA LYS A 132 -3.21 1.39 -34.89
C LYS A 132 -2.70 1.60 -36.31
N ALA A 133 -3.40 2.40 -37.12
CA ALA A 133 -2.96 2.75 -38.47
C ALA A 133 -1.64 3.55 -38.44
N GLY A 134 -1.52 4.55 -37.57
CA GLY A 134 -0.27 5.32 -37.40
C GLY A 134 0.92 4.47 -36.93
N LEU A 135 0.73 3.59 -35.93
CA LEU A 135 1.79 2.67 -35.48
C LEU A 135 2.10 1.58 -36.52
N GLY A 136 1.10 1.13 -37.29
CA GLY A 136 1.28 0.20 -38.40
C GLY A 136 2.08 0.81 -39.55
N LEU A 137 1.82 2.08 -39.88
CA LEU A 137 2.61 2.85 -40.84
C LEU A 137 4.04 3.07 -40.33
N ALA A 138 4.23 3.45 -39.07
CA ALA A 138 5.56 3.59 -38.49
C ALA A 138 6.36 2.27 -38.50
N LEU A 139 5.69 1.14 -38.24
CA LEU A 139 6.29 -0.19 -38.33
C LEU A 139 6.63 -0.58 -39.78
N LEU A 140 5.73 -0.30 -40.74
CA LEU A 140 5.96 -0.54 -42.16
C LEU A 140 7.14 0.31 -42.69
N LEU A 141 7.21 1.58 -42.30
CA LEU A 141 8.33 2.47 -42.60
C LEU A 141 9.64 1.96 -41.99
N TRP A 142 9.64 1.44 -40.75
CA TRP A 142 10.84 0.85 -40.16
C TRP A 142 11.27 -0.48 -40.83
N LEU A 143 10.31 -1.30 -41.29
CA LEU A 143 10.58 -2.56 -41.99
C LEU A 143 11.09 -2.37 -43.43
N VAL A 144 10.48 -1.45 -44.19
CA VAL A 144 10.72 -1.29 -45.63
C VAL A 144 11.62 -0.09 -45.93
N GLY A 145 11.55 0.97 -45.13
CA GLY A 145 12.26 2.23 -45.32
C GLY A 145 13.77 2.10 -45.55
N PRO A 146 14.51 1.25 -44.82
CA PRO A 146 15.95 1.05 -45.08
C PRO A 146 16.25 0.46 -46.46
N THR A 147 15.37 -0.43 -46.96
CA THR A 147 15.48 -1.01 -48.30
C THR A 147 15.04 -0.02 -49.38
N ALA A 148 13.95 0.72 -49.15
CA ALA A 148 13.49 1.76 -50.06
C ALA A 148 14.50 2.91 -50.19
N TRP A 149 15.15 3.29 -49.08
CA TRP A 149 16.25 4.27 -49.05
C TRP A 149 17.47 3.77 -49.84
N PHE A 150 17.90 2.53 -49.59
CA PHE A 150 19.01 1.91 -50.33
C PHE A 150 18.78 1.92 -51.85
N LEU A 151 17.55 1.61 -52.30
CA LEU A 151 17.19 1.58 -53.72
C LEU A 151 16.97 2.97 -54.35
N ALA A 152 16.74 4.02 -53.54
CA ALA A 152 16.50 5.38 -54.02
C ALA A 152 17.77 6.25 -54.05
N VAL A 153 18.80 5.93 -53.26
CA VAL A 153 20.05 6.72 -53.19
C VAL A 153 21.06 6.24 -54.21
N GLY A 154 21.24 7.02 -55.27
CA GLY A 154 22.34 6.89 -56.23
C GLY A 154 23.48 7.87 -55.95
N TRP A 155 24.72 7.38 -56.00
CA TRP A 155 25.94 8.16 -55.74
C TRP A 155 26.69 8.61 -57.02
N ALA A 156 26.05 8.54 -58.20
CA ALA A 156 26.68 8.87 -59.47
C ALA A 156 27.32 10.28 -59.45
N GLY A 157 28.60 10.38 -59.84
CA GLY A 157 29.37 11.63 -59.81
C GLY A 157 29.88 12.08 -58.43
N THR A 158 29.63 11.33 -57.35
CA THR A 158 30.11 11.70 -56.01
C THR A 158 31.61 11.44 -55.86
N PRO A 159 32.42 12.41 -55.37
CA PRO A 159 33.84 12.18 -55.10
C PRO A 159 34.08 11.09 -54.05
N SER A 160 35.09 10.24 -54.26
CA SER A 160 35.40 9.08 -53.41
C SER A 160 35.65 9.45 -51.94
N TRP A 161 36.23 10.62 -51.65
CA TRP A 161 36.45 11.09 -50.28
C TRP A 161 35.15 11.35 -49.51
N VAL A 162 34.08 11.76 -50.20
CA VAL A 162 32.74 11.95 -49.61
C VAL A 162 32.14 10.60 -49.23
N LEU A 163 32.26 9.60 -50.12
CA LEU A 163 31.77 8.24 -49.88
C LEU A 163 32.47 7.61 -48.67
N VAL A 164 33.80 7.71 -48.61
CA VAL A 164 34.60 7.24 -47.47
C VAL A 164 34.20 7.97 -46.18
N ALA A 165 34.03 9.30 -46.21
CA ALA A 165 33.60 10.07 -45.04
C ALA A 165 32.23 9.62 -44.52
N VAL A 166 31.24 9.41 -45.39
CA VAL A 166 29.91 8.91 -45.02
C VAL A 166 29.99 7.51 -44.40
N ILE A 167 30.75 6.60 -45.01
CA ILE A 167 30.95 5.24 -44.50
C ILE A 167 31.58 5.28 -43.09
N VAL A 168 32.66 6.04 -42.90
CA VAL A 168 33.37 6.15 -41.61
C VAL A 168 32.48 6.80 -40.54
N VAL A 169 31.76 7.87 -40.86
CA VAL A 169 30.86 8.55 -39.91
C VAL A 169 29.78 7.60 -39.41
N VAL A 170 29.13 6.83 -40.29
CA VAL A 170 28.13 5.83 -39.88
C VAL A 170 28.78 4.69 -39.08
N ALA A 171 29.91 4.17 -39.55
CA ALA A 171 30.61 3.04 -38.92
C ALA A 171 31.11 3.36 -37.50
N VAL A 172 31.37 4.63 -37.17
CA VAL A 172 31.68 5.08 -35.81
C VAL A 172 30.40 5.43 -35.04
N ALA A 173 29.50 6.23 -35.61
CA ALA A 173 28.34 6.77 -34.90
C ALA A 173 27.31 5.70 -34.52
N VAL A 174 27.00 4.76 -35.41
CA VAL A 174 25.97 3.74 -35.15
C VAL A 174 26.38 2.79 -34.00
N PRO A 175 27.60 2.20 -33.97
CA PRO A 175 28.06 1.45 -32.81
C PRO A 175 28.12 2.28 -31.52
N TRP A 176 28.55 3.55 -31.59
CA TRP A 176 28.60 4.43 -30.42
C TRP A 176 27.20 4.70 -29.83
N ILE A 177 26.21 5.00 -30.67
CA ILE A 177 24.79 5.14 -30.27
C ILE A 177 24.28 3.83 -29.67
N LEU A 178 24.51 2.70 -30.34
CA LEU A 178 24.04 1.39 -29.86
C LEU A 178 24.71 0.97 -28.54
N VAL A 179 25.95 1.38 -28.27
CA VAL A 179 26.62 1.19 -26.97
C VAL A 179 26.06 2.13 -25.91
N ARG A 180 25.82 3.41 -26.23
CA ARG A 180 25.19 4.40 -25.31
C ARG A 180 23.76 3.99 -24.89
N VAL A 181 22.99 3.39 -25.80
CA VAL A 181 21.56 3.08 -25.62
C VAL A 181 21.33 1.66 -25.06
N ARG A 182 22.33 0.77 -25.10
CA ARG A 182 22.24 -0.55 -24.44
C ARG A 182 22.11 -0.38 -22.92
N PRO A 183 21.07 -0.97 -22.28
CA PRO A 183 20.92 -0.88 -20.83
C PRO A 183 22.11 -1.54 -20.12
N ARG A 184 22.65 -0.86 -19.10
CA ARG A 184 23.79 -1.36 -18.31
C ARG A 184 23.48 -2.76 -17.75
N ARG A 185 24.45 -3.68 -17.86
CA ARG A 185 24.33 -5.05 -17.33
C ARG A 185 24.13 -5.00 -15.81
N LYS A 186 23.01 -5.54 -15.31
CA LYS A 186 22.97 -6.06 -13.94
C LYS A 186 23.79 -7.36 -13.89
N SER A 187 24.64 -7.49 -12.88
CA SER A 187 25.55 -8.61 -12.63
C SER A 187 24.79 -9.82 -12.07
N GLY A 188 24.24 -10.66 -12.95
CA GLY A 188 23.59 -11.92 -12.59
C GLY A 188 23.89 -13.03 -13.60
N ARG A 189 23.94 -14.29 -13.14
CA ARG A 189 24.26 -15.48 -13.97
C ARG A 189 23.30 -15.59 -15.16
N ALA A 190 23.80 -15.29 -16.36
CA ALA A 190 23.02 -15.25 -17.58
C ALA A 190 22.85 -16.64 -18.22
N GLY A 191 21.86 -17.41 -17.76
CA GLY A 191 21.55 -18.73 -18.32
C GLY A 191 21.19 -18.71 -19.81
N PHE A 192 21.34 -19.85 -20.51
CA PHE A 192 21.19 -20.01 -21.96
C PHE A 192 19.89 -19.40 -22.53
N ALA A 193 18.75 -19.60 -21.86
CA ALA A 193 17.46 -19.03 -22.27
C ALA A 193 17.38 -17.48 -22.20
N SER A 194 18.35 -16.80 -21.60
CA SER A 194 18.52 -15.33 -21.67
C SER A 194 19.40 -14.91 -22.85
N TRP A 195 20.41 -15.72 -23.20
CA TRP A 195 21.26 -15.52 -24.37
C TRP A 195 20.48 -15.76 -25.67
N ALA A 196 19.77 -16.89 -25.80
CA ALA A 196 18.98 -17.22 -26.97
C ALA A 196 17.90 -16.16 -27.28
N ARG A 197 17.24 -15.61 -26.24
CA ARG A 197 16.31 -14.47 -26.41
C ARG A 197 17.00 -13.20 -26.90
N ARG A 198 18.21 -12.89 -26.42
CA ARG A 198 18.99 -11.72 -26.88
C ARG A 198 19.41 -11.86 -28.34
N VAL A 199 19.89 -13.04 -28.74
CA VAL A 199 20.23 -13.35 -30.15
C VAL A 199 18.98 -13.21 -31.02
N GLY A 200 17.87 -13.83 -30.63
CA GLY A 200 16.58 -13.71 -31.34
C GLY A 200 16.10 -12.26 -31.48
N THR A 201 16.21 -11.43 -30.44
CA THR A 201 15.87 -9.99 -30.54
C THR A 201 16.84 -9.21 -31.41
N ALA A 202 18.14 -9.54 -31.41
CA ALA A 202 19.12 -8.85 -32.23
C ALA A 202 18.92 -9.16 -33.72
N VAL A 203 18.77 -10.45 -34.07
CA VAL A 203 18.45 -10.92 -35.43
C VAL A 203 17.11 -10.34 -35.89
N GLY A 204 16.06 -10.40 -35.06
CA GLY A 204 14.76 -9.80 -35.37
C GLY A 204 14.79 -8.29 -35.55
N SER A 205 15.66 -7.57 -34.83
CA SER A 205 15.84 -6.12 -35.01
C SER A 205 16.59 -5.76 -36.29
N ALA A 206 17.50 -6.64 -36.75
CA ALA A 206 18.29 -6.45 -37.97
C ALA A 206 17.56 -6.89 -39.26
N ALA A 207 16.39 -7.54 -39.15
CA ALA A 207 15.61 -8.01 -40.29
C ALA A 207 15.35 -6.97 -41.42
N PRO A 208 15.10 -5.67 -41.15
CA PRO A 208 14.94 -4.64 -42.20
C PRO A 208 16.18 -4.42 -43.09
N LEU A 209 17.36 -4.87 -42.65
CA LEU A 209 18.62 -4.74 -43.38
C LEU A 209 18.97 -5.98 -44.21
N VAL A 210 18.23 -7.09 -44.07
CA VAL A 210 18.50 -8.33 -44.82
C VAL A 210 18.38 -8.14 -46.34
N PRO A 211 17.36 -7.44 -46.90
CA PRO A 211 17.31 -7.18 -48.34
C PRO A 211 18.48 -6.30 -48.81
N VAL A 212 18.86 -5.29 -48.00
CA VAL A 212 19.99 -4.39 -48.28
C VAL A 212 21.30 -5.19 -48.37
N LEU A 213 21.54 -6.12 -47.44
CA LEU A 213 22.74 -6.97 -47.41
C LEU A 213 22.79 -8.00 -48.54
N VAL A 214 21.66 -8.33 -49.17
CA VAL A 214 21.59 -9.22 -50.35
C VAL A 214 21.78 -8.45 -51.66
N LEU A 215 21.39 -7.17 -51.69
CA LEU A 215 21.42 -6.32 -52.90
C LEU A 215 22.63 -5.38 -52.98
N VAL A 216 23.53 -5.40 -51.99
CA VAL A 216 24.70 -4.50 -51.94
C VAL A 216 25.80 -4.91 -52.91
N SER A 217 26.23 -3.96 -53.74
CA SER A 217 27.49 -4.04 -54.48
C SER A 217 28.67 -3.73 -53.55
N TRP A 218 29.74 -4.52 -53.63
CA TRP A 218 30.91 -4.38 -52.75
C TRP A 218 31.93 -3.33 -53.25
N ASP A 219 31.41 -2.22 -53.77
CA ASP A 219 32.13 -1.04 -54.24
C ASP A 219 31.89 0.17 -53.31
N LEU A 220 32.64 1.27 -53.51
CA LEU A 220 32.47 2.47 -52.66
C LEU A 220 31.04 3.03 -52.68
N PRO A 221 30.36 3.18 -53.84
CA PRO A 221 28.95 3.54 -53.93
C PRO A 221 28.01 2.60 -53.14
N GLY A 222 28.11 1.28 -53.34
CA GLY A 222 27.25 0.31 -52.66
C GLY A 222 27.46 0.30 -51.14
N LEU A 223 28.71 0.42 -50.68
CA LEU A 223 29.03 0.56 -49.26
C LEU A 223 28.50 1.88 -48.65
N ALA A 224 28.47 2.97 -49.41
CA ALA A 224 27.87 4.23 -48.97
C ALA A 224 26.33 4.17 -48.91
N SER A 225 25.67 3.48 -49.86
CA SER A 225 24.23 3.19 -49.78
C SER A 225 23.90 2.27 -48.61
N LEU A 226 24.71 1.22 -48.35
CA LEU A 226 24.56 0.37 -47.17
C LEU A 226 24.73 1.17 -45.86
N ALA A 227 25.73 2.05 -45.78
CA ALA A 227 25.96 2.91 -44.61
C ALA A 227 24.74 3.82 -44.35
N THR A 228 24.25 4.55 -45.36
CA THR A 228 23.08 5.42 -45.17
C THR A 228 21.79 4.64 -44.91
N ALA A 229 21.62 3.45 -45.48
CA ALA A 229 20.51 2.55 -45.14
C ALA A 229 20.55 2.10 -43.68
N VAL A 230 21.73 1.72 -43.15
CA VAL A 230 21.92 1.40 -41.72
C VAL A 230 21.62 2.61 -40.82
N ALA A 231 22.05 3.82 -41.21
CA ALA A 231 21.70 5.04 -40.50
C ALA A 231 20.18 5.29 -40.50
N SER A 232 19.50 5.12 -41.65
CA SER A 232 18.04 5.26 -41.76
C SER A 232 17.29 4.26 -40.87
N TRP A 233 17.75 3.02 -40.76
CA TRP A 233 17.19 2.00 -39.87
C TRP A 233 17.28 2.39 -38.39
N VAL A 234 18.40 3.00 -37.96
CA VAL A 234 18.55 3.54 -36.60
C VAL A 234 17.57 4.69 -36.36
N VAL A 235 17.49 5.67 -37.27
CA VAL A 235 16.60 6.83 -37.16
C VAL A 235 15.13 6.40 -37.13
N LEU A 236 14.71 5.52 -38.04
CA LEU A 236 13.36 4.96 -38.09
C LEU A 236 13.05 4.10 -36.85
N GLY A 237 14.05 3.44 -36.27
CA GLY A 237 13.92 2.70 -35.01
C GLY A 237 13.61 3.64 -33.84
N PHE A 238 14.33 4.76 -33.70
CA PHE A 238 14.00 5.79 -32.72
C PHE A 238 12.63 6.42 -32.99
N ALA A 239 12.28 6.70 -34.25
CA ALA A 239 10.98 7.24 -34.63
C ALA A 239 9.83 6.28 -34.25
N LEU A 240 9.97 4.98 -34.49
CA LEU A 240 9.00 3.95 -34.10
C LEU A 240 8.84 3.86 -32.58
N VAL A 241 9.94 3.81 -31.82
CA VAL A 241 9.90 3.81 -30.35
C VAL A 241 9.26 5.08 -29.80
N SER A 242 9.55 6.23 -30.42
CA SER A 242 8.98 7.53 -30.04
C SER A 242 7.49 7.61 -30.37
N ALA A 243 7.06 7.14 -31.54
CA ALA A 243 5.66 7.05 -31.93
C ALA A 243 4.85 6.15 -30.98
N VAL A 244 5.42 5.01 -30.57
CA VAL A 244 4.86 4.14 -29.52
C VAL A 244 4.74 4.91 -28.20
N ALA A 245 5.83 5.50 -27.70
CA ALA A 245 5.84 6.21 -26.42
C ALA A 245 4.83 7.38 -26.40
N ILE A 246 4.85 8.25 -27.41
CA ILE A 246 3.94 9.38 -27.58
C ILE A 246 2.48 8.92 -27.65
N THR A 247 2.19 7.82 -28.38
CA THR A 247 0.83 7.27 -28.47
C THR A 247 0.29 6.85 -27.11
N TYR A 248 1.08 6.13 -26.30
CA TYR A 248 0.64 5.69 -24.97
C TYR A 248 0.66 6.81 -23.93
N LEU A 249 1.62 7.74 -23.97
CA LEU A 249 1.68 8.89 -23.06
C LEU A 249 0.52 9.88 -23.30
N LEU A 250 0.24 10.25 -24.55
CA LEU A 250 -0.94 11.07 -24.88
C LEU A 250 -2.24 10.32 -24.62
N GLY A 251 -2.26 8.99 -24.78
CA GLY A 251 -3.39 8.15 -24.41
C GLY A 251 -3.68 8.17 -22.91
N ALA A 252 -2.65 8.03 -22.08
CA ALA A 252 -2.72 8.08 -20.62
C ALA A 252 -3.12 9.47 -20.13
N LYS A 253 -2.48 10.55 -20.62
CA LYS A 253 -2.86 11.93 -20.29
C LYS A 253 -4.34 12.20 -20.62
N ARG A 254 -4.77 11.93 -21.86
CA ARG A 254 -6.17 12.11 -22.29
C ARG A 254 -7.18 11.21 -21.57
N PHE A 255 -6.73 10.19 -20.83
CA PHE A 255 -7.57 9.44 -19.89
C PHE A 255 -7.63 10.16 -18.54
N LEU A 256 -6.47 10.46 -17.93
CA LEU A 256 -6.39 11.14 -16.63
C LEU A 256 -7.17 12.46 -16.64
N ASP A 257 -6.89 13.34 -17.61
CA ASP A 257 -7.50 14.67 -17.77
C ASP A 257 -9.04 14.67 -17.78
N ARG A 258 -9.67 13.56 -18.25
CA ARG A 258 -11.13 13.49 -18.50
C ARG A 258 -11.87 12.46 -17.65
N MET A 259 -11.17 11.47 -17.10
CA MET A 259 -11.78 10.30 -16.47
C MET A 259 -11.41 10.17 -15.00
N ALA A 260 -10.27 10.70 -14.54
CA ALA A 260 -9.74 10.45 -13.20
C ALA A 260 -10.76 10.75 -12.08
N ARG A 261 -11.40 11.93 -12.09
CA ARG A 261 -12.45 12.27 -11.10
C ARG A 261 -13.67 11.34 -11.20
N LYS A 262 -14.13 11.01 -12.42
CA LYS A 262 -15.31 10.15 -12.64
C LYS A 262 -15.10 8.72 -12.14
N VAL A 263 -13.88 8.17 -12.26
CA VAL A 263 -13.52 6.84 -11.75
C VAL A 263 -12.91 6.87 -10.35
N HIS A 264 -13.04 8.01 -9.65
CA HIS A 264 -12.53 8.21 -8.30
C HIS A 264 -11.04 7.82 -8.17
N PHE A 265 -10.23 8.16 -9.18
CA PHE A 265 -8.79 7.89 -9.26
C PHE A 265 -8.36 6.42 -9.19
N GLY A 266 -9.27 5.45 -9.41
CA GLY A 266 -8.96 4.02 -9.41
C GLY A 266 -9.54 3.24 -10.59
N LEU A 267 -9.03 2.04 -10.84
CA LEU A 267 -9.52 1.13 -11.88
C LEU A 267 -10.67 0.24 -11.41
N VAL A 268 -10.66 -0.15 -10.14
CA VAL A 268 -11.62 -1.04 -9.48
C VAL A 268 -12.54 -0.19 -8.60
N PRO A 269 -13.83 0.02 -8.97
CA PRO A 269 -14.81 0.66 -8.10
C PRO A 269 -15.01 -0.11 -6.80
N GLY A 270 -14.95 -1.45 -6.87
CA GLY A 270 -15.19 -2.35 -5.75
C GLY A 270 -16.63 -2.86 -5.65
N THR A 271 -17.56 -2.32 -6.44
CA THR A 271 -18.97 -2.76 -6.51
C THR A 271 -19.51 -2.80 -7.95
N GLY A 272 -20.74 -3.27 -8.13
CA GLY A 272 -21.43 -3.39 -9.43
C GLY A 272 -21.34 -4.79 -10.05
N SER A 273 -21.33 -4.89 -11.38
CA SER A 273 -21.25 -6.18 -12.08
C SER A 273 -20.26 -6.15 -13.24
N PHE A 274 -19.30 -7.09 -13.26
CA PHE A 274 -18.34 -7.26 -14.34
C PHE A 274 -18.35 -8.68 -14.92
N ARG A 275 -18.44 -8.79 -16.25
CA ARG A 275 -18.31 -10.08 -16.97
C ARG A 275 -17.16 -10.03 -17.96
N ALA A 276 -16.10 -10.79 -17.68
CA ALA A 276 -14.92 -10.93 -18.54
C ALA A 276 -15.29 -11.54 -19.90
N GLY A 277 -15.13 -10.75 -20.96
CA GLY A 277 -15.36 -11.13 -22.35
C GLY A 277 -14.14 -11.77 -22.99
N PHE A 278 -14.23 -12.09 -24.29
CA PHE A 278 -13.16 -12.76 -25.04
C PHE A 278 -11.80 -12.03 -24.90
N TRP A 279 -11.79 -10.72 -25.14
CA TRP A 279 -10.56 -9.92 -25.10
C TRP A 279 -9.97 -9.80 -23.69
N ASP A 280 -10.79 -9.62 -22.64
CA ASP A 280 -10.29 -9.54 -21.27
C ASP A 280 -9.59 -10.86 -20.88
N ARG A 281 -10.21 -12.00 -21.21
CA ARG A 281 -9.66 -13.34 -20.95
C ARG A 281 -8.38 -13.64 -21.73
N ARG A 282 -8.16 -12.99 -22.87
CA ARG A 282 -6.90 -13.06 -23.65
C ARG A 282 -5.80 -12.13 -23.11
N CYS A 283 -6.16 -11.11 -22.33
CA CYS A 283 -5.22 -10.19 -21.65
C CYS A 283 -4.85 -10.62 -20.22
N GLY A 284 -5.31 -11.78 -19.73
CA GLY A 284 -4.98 -12.27 -18.39
C GLY A 284 -6.12 -12.20 -17.36
N VAL A 285 -7.21 -11.48 -17.64
CA VAL A 285 -8.35 -11.36 -16.72
C VAL A 285 -9.03 -12.72 -16.52
N PRO A 286 -9.30 -13.17 -15.28
CA PRO A 286 -9.93 -14.46 -15.02
C PRO A 286 -11.36 -14.54 -15.58
N ARG A 287 -11.84 -15.76 -15.81
CA ARG A 287 -13.27 -16.01 -16.06
C ARG A 287 -14.00 -15.88 -14.71
N SER A 288 -15.06 -15.08 -14.64
CA SER A 288 -15.91 -15.03 -13.44
C SER A 288 -16.48 -16.41 -13.12
N THR A 289 -16.32 -16.83 -11.87
CA THR A 289 -16.89 -18.05 -11.28
C THR A 289 -17.94 -17.71 -10.22
N GLY A 290 -18.68 -16.60 -10.41
CA GLY A 290 -19.68 -16.13 -9.43
C GLY A 290 -19.09 -15.36 -8.23
N VAL A 291 -17.80 -15.06 -8.23
CA VAL A 291 -17.18 -14.21 -7.20
C VAL A 291 -17.74 -12.78 -7.30
N PRO A 292 -18.30 -12.20 -6.22
CA PRO A 292 -18.77 -10.82 -6.22
C PRO A 292 -17.60 -9.81 -6.22
N PRO A 293 -17.87 -8.52 -6.49
CA PRO A 293 -16.88 -7.46 -6.33
C PRO A 293 -16.34 -7.36 -4.90
N MET A 294 -15.14 -6.81 -4.75
CA MET A 294 -14.41 -6.70 -3.49
C MET A 294 -15.21 -6.08 -2.32
N SER A 295 -15.98 -5.01 -2.55
CA SER A 295 -16.69 -4.28 -1.49
C SER A 295 -18.01 -4.93 -1.12
N ASP A 296 -18.71 -5.56 -2.08
CA ASP A 296 -19.82 -6.47 -1.83
C ASP A 296 -19.36 -7.67 -1.02
N TRP A 297 -18.26 -8.33 -1.44
CA TRP A 297 -17.66 -9.46 -0.73
C TRP A 297 -17.25 -9.11 0.71
N ILE A 298 -16.63 -7.94 0.95
CA ILE A 298 -16.26 -7.49 2.30
C ILE A 298 -17.51 -7.29 3.16
N ALA A 299 -18.58 -6.68 2.64
CA ALA A 299 -19.84 -6.54 3.36
C ALA A 299 -20.45 -7.93 3.68
N ASP A 300 -20.52 -8.83 2.70
CA ASP A 300 -21.02 -10.21 2.89
C ASP A 300 -20.22 -10.96 3.95
N ARG A 301 -18.89 -10.81 3.98
CA ARG A 301 -18.04 -11.44 5.00
C ARG A 301 -18.26 -10.84 6.39
N LEU A 302 -18.36 -9.52 6.52
CA LEU A 302 -18.63 -8.87 7.82
C LEU A 302 -19.97 -9.32 8.41
N ASP A 303 -21.00 -9.38 7.56
CA ASP A 303 -22.35 -9.81 7.94
C ASP A 303 -22.35 -11.30 8.39
N GLU A 304 -21.73 -12.21 7.62
CA GLU A 304 -21.68 -13.65 7.95
C GLU A 304 -20.77 -14.00 9.14
N LEU A 305 -19.64 -13.28 9.32
CA LEU A 305 -18.72 -13.49 10.44
C LEU A 305 -19.34 -13.07 11.77
N SER A 306 -20.05 -11.94 11.79
CA SER A 306 -20.69 -11.38 13.00
C SER A 306 -22.08 -11.95 13.30
N GLY A 307 -22.81 -12.40 12.26
CA GLY A 307 -24.23 -12.72 12.36
C GLY A 307 -25.15 -11.49 12.34
N VAL A 308 -24.62 -10.29 12.08
CA VAL A 308 -25.36 -9.01 12.08
C VAL A 308 -25.36 -8.43 10.67
N ALA A 309 -26.55 -8.28 10.07
CA ALA A 309 -26.68 -7.71 8.73
C ALA A 309 -26.49 -6.19 8.73
N GLY A 310 -25.46 -5.69 8.02
CA GLY A 310 -25.13 -4.27 7.94
C GLY A 310 -24.24 -3.77 9.09
N LEU A 311 -23.42 -4.67 9.66
CA LEU A 311 -22.60 -4.47 10.86
C LEU A 311 -22.03 -3.05 11.04
N ARG A 312 -22.32 -2.44 12.20
CA ARG A 312 -21.93 -1.09 12.64
C ARG A 312 -20.85 -1.11 13.73
N PHE A 313 -20.22 0.03 14.03
CA PHE A 313 -19.24 0.11 15.11
C PHE A 313 -19.88 -0.06 16.50
N SER A 314 -21.12 0.43 16.69
CA SER A 314 -21.90 0.21 17.91
C SER A 314 -22.19 -1.26 18.22
N ASP A 315 -22.19 -2.13 17.19
CA ASP A 315 -22.49 -3.55 17.36
C ASP A 315 -21.31 -4.33 17.94
N LEU A 316 -20.09 -3.81 17.81
CA LEU A 316 -18.86 -4.54 18.11
C LEU A 316 -18.61 -4.68 19.62
N THR A 317 -18.17 -5.87 20.04
CA THR A 317 -17.65 -6.13 21.39
C THR A 317 -16.19 -5.65 21.59
N THR A 318 -15.58 -5.12 20.53
CA THR A 318 -14.16 -4.74 20.45
C THR A 318 -13.98 -3.31 19.98
N ASN A 319 -13.00 -2.60 20.54
CA ASN A 319 -12.56 -1.27 20.08
C ASN A 319 -11.81 -1.39 18.73
N LEU A 320 -12.55 -1.33 17.62
CA LEU A 320 -11.99 -1.35 16.26
C LEU A 320 -11.56 0.06 15.83
N VAL A 321 -10.30 0.25 15.43
CA VAL A 321 -9.76 1.51 14.90
C VAL A 321 -9.03 1.27 13.58
N LEU A 322 -9.51 1.89 12.51
CA LEU A 322 -8.95 1.75 11.16
C LEU A 322 -8.32 3.07 10.68
N MET A 323 -7.18 3.01 9.99
CA MET A 323 -6.52 4.19 9.39
C MET A 323 -6.99 4.45 7.97
N THR A 324 -7.21 5.72 7.61
CA THR A 324 -7.38 6.20 6.24
C THR A 324 -6.57 7.48 6.04
N THR A 325 -6.22 7.82 4.79
CA THR A 325 -5.52 9.06 4.46
C THR A 325 -6.44 9.96 3.65
N ASP A 326 -6.72 11.18 4.10
CA ASP A 326 -7.36 12.19 3.24
C ASP A 326 -6.27 12.84 2.37
N LEU A 327 -6.31 12.58 1.06
CA LEU A 327 -5.38 13.17 0.10
C LEU A 327 -5.69 14.63 -0.26
N SER A 328 -6.82 15.17 0.22
CA SER A 328 -7.25 16.55 -0.04
C SER A 328 -6.83 17.51 1.08
N GLU A 329 -6.88 17.06 2.33
CA GLU A 329 -6.27 17.76 3.48
C GLU A 329 -4.80 17.35 3.74
N GLY A 330 -4.35 16.23 3.15
CA GLY A 330 -2.96 15.77 3.23
C GLY A 330 -2.58 15.06 4.54
N ARG A 331 -3.56 14.56 5.30
CA ARG A 331 -3.35 14.02 6.66
C ARG A 331 -4.01 12.65 6.91
N PRO A 332 -3.49 11.85 7.86
CA PRO A 332 -4.19 10.66 8.36
C PRO A 332 -5.47 11.02 9.11
N TYR A 333 -6.44 10.11 9.07
CA TYR A 333 -7.63 10.09 9.91
C TYR A 333 -7.85 8.69 10.49
N ARG A 334 -8.32 8.64 11.74
CA ARG A 334 -8.82 7.42 12.38
C ARG A 334 -10.31 7.24 12.13
N LEU A 335 -10.74 5.99 11.97
CA LEU A 335 -12.14 5.59 11.85
C LEU A 335 -12.50 4.62 13.00
N PRO A 336 -13.60 4.84 13.74
CA PRO A 336 -14.53 5.96 13.60
C PRO A 336 -13.88 7.31 13.94
N PHE A 337 -14.40 8.38 13.35
CA PHE A 337 -13.88 9.73 13.52
C PHE A 337 -14.00 10.18 15.00
N THR A 338 -12.94 10.83 15.51
CA THR A 338 -12.93 11.44 16.85
C THR A 338 -13.40 12.89 16.86
N GLU A 339 -13.21 13.62 15.76
CA GLU A 339 -13.88 14.90 15.54
C GLU A 339 -15.39 14.69 15.31
N PRO A 340 -16.25 15.70 15.58
CA PRO A 340 -17.69 15.59 15.37
C PRO A 340 -18.03 15.16 13.94
N ALA A 341 -18.66 13.99 13.80
CA ALA A 341 -19.05 13.42 12.51
C ALA A 341 -20.01 14.33 11.71
N SER A 342 -20.71 15.25 12.39
CA SER A 342 -21.52 16.32 11.79
C SER A 342 -20.74 17.26 10.85
N ARG A 343 -19.40 17.33 10.95
CA ARG A 343 -18.54 18.02 9.97
C ARG A 343 -18.47 17.30 8.62
N TRP A 344 -18.74 15.99 8.59
CA TRP A 344 -18.67 15.16 7.39
C TRP A 344 -20.04 14.99 6.74
N LEU A 345 -20.08 15.25 5.44
CA LEU A 345 -21.24 15.08 4.57
C LEU A 345 -20.93 13.99 3.53
N TYR A 346 -21.95 13.27 3.07
CA TYR A 346 -21.81 12.30 1.99
C TYR A 346 -22.90 12.46 0.92
N CYS A 347 -22.62 11.95 -0.28
CA CYS A 347 -23.58 11.85 -1.37
C CYS A 347 -23.83 10.37 -1.67
N ALA A 348 -25.09 9.93 -1.58
CA ALA A 348 -25.48 8.55 -1.85
C ALA A 348 -25.23 8.12 -3.31
N GLU A 349 -25.09 9.06 -4.27
CA GLU A 349 -24.66 8.74 -5.63
C GLU A 349 -23.15 8.52 -5.73
N CYS A 350 -22.34 9.37 -5.08
CA CYS A 350 -20.90 9.15 -4.96
C CYS A 350 -20.58 7.80 -4.29
N LEU A 351 -21.23 7.47 -3.17
CA LEU A 351 -20.91 6.23 -2.45
C LEU A 351 -21.38 4.97 -3.18
N ARG A 352 -22.45 5.02 -3.98
CA ARG A 352 -22.87 3.88 -4.84
C ARG A 352 -21.86 3.53 -5.94
N ASN A 353 -20.89 4.40 -6.25
CA ASN A 353 -19.77 4.06 -7.14
C ASN A 353 -18.69 3.20 -6.46
N VAL A 354 -18.70 3.08 -5.12
CA VAL A 354 -17.62 2.45 -4.33
C VAL A 354 -18.09 1.47 -3.26
N LEU A 355 -19.38 1.45 -2.92
CA LEU A 355 -20.00 0.60 -1.91
C LEU A 355 -21.28 -0.07 -2.43
N PRO A 356 -21.63 -1.27 -1.93
CA PRO A 356 -22.89 -1.94 -2.25
C PRO A 356 -24.09 -1.05 -1.92
N GLU A 357 -25.13 -1.06 -2.76
CA GLU A 357 -26.30 -0.20 -2.53
C GLU A 357 -26.96 -0.46 -1.16
N ARG A 358 -26.97 -1.72 -0.68
CA ARG A 358 -27.48 -2.04 0.68
C ARG A 358 -26.73 -1.29 1.78
N VAL A 359 -25.41 -1.17 1.67
CA VAL A 359 -24.57 -0.45 2.63
C VAL A 359 -24.85 1.05 2.54
N VAL A 360 -24.93 1.62 1.33
CA VAL A 360 -25.19 3.06 1.15
C VAL A 360 -26.58 3.46 1.67
N ARG A 361 -27.60 2.62 1.49
CA ARG A 361 -28.93 2.80 2.10
C ARG A 361 -28.89 2.66 3.62
N ALA A 362 -28.06 1.76 4.15
CA ALA A 362 -27.93 1.49 5.58
C ALA A 362 -27.10 2.53 6.37
N ILE A 363 -26.38 3.46 5.72
CA ILE A 363 -25.67 4.55 6.42
C ILE A 363 -26.67 5.42 7.19
N GLY A 364 -27.69 5.94 6.51
CA GLY A 364 -28.65 6.90 7.08
C GLY A 364 -28.01 8.24 7.43
N GLY A 365 -28.70 9.03 8.27
CA GLY A 365 -28.29 10.38 8.65
C GLY A 365 -29.26 11.45 8.13
N GLU A 366 -29.08 12.68 8.62
CA GLU A 366 -29.96 13.81 8.33
C GLU A 366 -29.63 14.46 6.99
N ALA A 367 -30.63 14.97 6.27
CA ALA A 367 -30.40 15.73 5.04
C ALA A 367 -29.85 17.13 5.36
N SER A 368 -28.92 17.62 4.54
CA SER A 368 -28.43 19.00 4.62
C SER A 368 -28.73 19.78 3.34
N ASP A 369 -28.83 21.11 3.46
CA ASP A 369 -29.11 21.99 2.32
C ASP A 369 -27.96 22.05 1.30
N HIS A 370 -26.77 21.63 1.68
CA HIS A 370 -25.60 21.56 0.81
C HIS A 370 -25.84 20.63 -0.39
N ARG A 371 -25.30 21.00 -1.55
CA ARG A 371 -25.38 20.20 -2.78
C ARG A 371 -24.05 19.54 -3.10
N CYS A 372 -24.08 18.35 -3.69
CA CYS A 372 -22.88 17.59 -4.01
C CYS A 372 -22.10 18.22 -5.19
N PRO A 373 -20.82 18.62 -5.03
CA PRO A 373 -20.03 19.22 -6.11
C PRO A 373 -19.74 18.26 -7.29
N LEU A 374 -19.95 16.96 -7.12
CA LEU A 374 -19.79 15.94 -8.17
C LEU A 374 -21.10 15.56 -8.87
N HIS A 375 -22.26 15.82 -8.26
CA HIS A 375 -23.58 15.40 -8.75
C HIS A 375 -24.58 16.55 -8.59
N ALA A 376 -24.69 17.37 -9.64
CA ALA A 376 -25.61 18.51 -9.66
C ALA A 376 -27.05 18.10 -9.33
N GLY A 377 -27.70 18.86 -8.45
CA GLY A 377 -29.07 18.58 -7.98
C GLY A 377 -29.18 17.52 -6.88
N ARG A 378 -28.10 16.84 -6.46
CA ARG A 378 -28.13 15.98 -5.27
C ARG A 378 -27.84 16.79 -4.00
N ALA A 379 -28.76 16.73 -3.04
CA ALA A 379 -28.49 17.13 -1.67
C ALA A 379 -27.45 16.20 -1.02
N LEU A 380 -26.77 16.70 0.01
CA LEU A 380 -25.86 15.93 0.85
C LEU A 380 -26.58 15.45 2.12
N THR A 381 -26.03 14.39 2.72
CA THR A 381 -26.52 13.81 3.97
C THR A 381 -25.40 13.88 5.01
N VAL A 382 -25.72 14.25 6.25
CA VAL A 382 -24.80 14.27 7.38
C VAL A 382 -24.36 12.84 7.70
N LEU A 383 -23.05 12.63 7.83
CA LEU A 383 -22.51 11.32 8.14
C LEU A 383 -22.74 11.00 9.64
N PRO A 384 -23.41 9.89 9.99
CA PRO A 384 -23.67 9.55 11.38
C PRO A 384 -22.38 9.23 12.15
N LYS A 385 -22.39 9.47 13.47
CA LYS A 385 -21.27 9.14 14.36
C LYS A 385 -20.97 7.64 14.41
N ASP A 386 -22.02 6.82 14.41
CA ASP A 386 -21.90 5.38 14.23
C ASP A 386 -21.97 5.03 12.73
N LEU A 387 -20.91 4.38 12.24
CA LEU A 387 -20.69 4.07 10.84
C LEU A 387 -20.90 2.57 10.57
N PRO A 388 -21.38 2.17 9.38
CA PRO A 388 -21.22 0.79 8.93
C PRO A 388 -19.73 0.43 8.81
N VAL A 389 -19.30 -0.69 9.39
CA VAL A 389 -17.90 -1.14 9.38
C VAL A 389 -17.40 -1.31 7.93
N ALA A 390 -18.27 -1.75 7.03
CA ALA A 390 -17.98 -1.87 5.60
C ALA A 390 -17.57 -0.53 4.94
N LEU A 391 -18.13 0.61 5.36
CA LEU A 391 -17.72 1.94 4.88
C LEU A 391 -16.31 2.27 5.37
N ALA A 392 -16.01 2.06 6.65
CA ALA A 392 -14.70 2.39 7.20
C ALA A 392 -13.58 1.50 6.63
N VAL A 393 -13.81 0.20 6.46
CA VAL A 393 -12.90 -0.69 5.72
C VAL A 393 -12.71 -0.19 4.29
N ARG A 394 -13.78 0.24 3.62
CA ARG A 394 -13.72 0.74 2.24
C ARG A 394 -12.94 2.04 2.09
N MET A 395 -12.92 2.89 3.12
CA MET A 395 -12.09 4.10 3.22
C MET A 395 -10.63 3.80 3.58
N SER A 396 -10.35 2.73 4.33
CA SER A 396 -8.99 2.32 4.72
C SER A 396 -8.20 1.61 3.60
N MET A 397 -8.92 1.01 2.64
CA MET A 397 -8.40 0.16 1.55
C MET A 397 -8.08 0.81 0.17
N PRO A 398 -8.35 2.09 -0.19
CA PRO A 398 -8.17 2.55 -1.58
C PRO A 398 -6.70 2.72 -2.04
N LEU A 399 -6.08 1.61 -2.44
CA LEU A 399 -4.75 1.57 -3.06
C LEU A 399 -4.69 2.46 -4.32
N PRO A 400 -3.88 3.53 -4.33
CA PRO A 400 -3.87 4.52 -5.42
C PRO A 400 -3.75 3.94 -6.82
N GLY A 401 -4.58 4.42 -7.74
CA GLY A 401 -4.62 3.97 -9.13
C GLY A 401 -5.27 2.59 -9.35
N LEU A 402 -5.21 1.66 -8.39
CA LEU A 402 -5.89 0.36 -8.52
C LEU A 402 -7.32 0.41 -8.02
N ILE A 403 -7.55 0.86 -6.79
CA ILE A 403 -8.85 0.86 -6.11
C ILE A 403 -9.37 2.30 -6.05
N ALA A 404 -10.64 2.51 -6.38
CA ALA A 404 -11.28 3.83 -6.35
C ALA A 404 -11.26 4.46 -4.94
N ALA A 405 -10.81 5.70 -4.84
CA ALA A 405 -10.88 6.53 -3.63
C ALA A 405 -12.33 6.74 -3.16
N VAL A 406 -12.51 7.00 -1.87
CA VAL A 406 -13.83 7.27 -1.29
C VAL A 406 -14.00 8.79 -1.11
N PRO A 407 -14.91 9.44 -1.86
CA PRO A 407 -15.23 10.84 -1.65
C PRO A 407 -16.20 11.02 -0.48
N LEU A 408 -15.82 11.88 0.47
CA LEU A 408 -16.76 12.57 1.36
C LEU A 408 -16.77 14.06 1.00
N CYS A 409 -17.59 14.84 1.69
CA CYS A 409 -17.63 16.29 1.57
C CYS A 409 -17.55 16.95 2.95
N ARG A 410 -17.02 18.17 3.01
CA ARG A 410 -17.06 19.03 4.20
C ARG A 410 -17.70 20.37 3.82
N ALA A 411 -18.56 20.89 4.69
CA ALA A 411 -19.06 22.25 4.58
C ALA A 411 -18.09 23.19 5.31
N GLU A 412 -17.28 23.90 4.53
CA GLU A 412 -16.46 25.02 5.02
C GLU A 412 -17.18 26.32 4.60
N SER A 413 -16.44 27.38 4.25
CA SER A 413 -17.02 28.53 3.51
C SER A 413 -17.62 28.12 2.15
N GLU A 414 -17.13 27.01 1.59
CA GLU A 414 -17.70 26.32 0.43
C GLU A 414 -17.79 24.81 0.69
N VAL A 415 -18.63 24.10 -0.06
CA VAL A 415 -18.74 22.64 0.02
C VAL A 415 -17.59 22.00 -0.77
N ARG A 416 -16.64 21.39 -0.06
CA ARG A 416 -15.42 20.79 -0.64
C ARG A 416 -15.48 19.27 -0.63
N VAL A 417 -14.84 18.63 -1.61
CA VAL A 417 -14.79 17.16 -1.75
C VAL A 417 -13.44 16.65 -1.25
N HIS A 418 -13.48 15.75 -0.26
CA HIS A 418 -12.32 15.13 0.36
C HIS A 418 -12.15 13.69 -0.13
N TRP A 419 -10.96 13.36 -0.62
CA TRP A 419 -10.66 12.09 -1.28
C TRP A 419 -9.86 11.17 -0.37
N PHE A 420 -10.57 10.25 0.29
CA PHE A 420 -9.98 9.26 1.18
C PHE A 420 -9.35 8.10 0.40
N SER A 421 -8.12 7.75 0.81
CA SER A 421 -7.26 6.71 0.24
C SER A 421 -6.63 5.87 1.35
N ASP A 422 -5.77 4.92 0.96
CA ASP A 422 -5.23 3.89 1.84
C ASP A 422 -4.53 4.50 3.09
N GLY A 423 -4.83 3.98 4.28
CA GLY A 423 -4.18 4.42 5.52
C GLY A 423 -2.66 4.21 5.51
N GLY A 424 -2.19 3.19 4.78
CA GLY A 424 -0.77 2.88 4.61
C GLY A 424 0.03 3.89 3.78
N ILE A 425 -0.59 5.00 3.35
CA ILE A 425 0.11 6.16 2.79
C ILE A 425 0.72 7.03 3.90
N THR A 426 0.21 6.98 5.14
CA THR A 426 0.63 7.88 6.24
C THR A 426 0.85 7.19 7.59
N SER A 427 0.18 6.08 7.88
CA SER A 427 0.60 5.12 8.92
C SER A 427 0.07 3.73 8.56
N ASN A 428 1.00 2.87 8.15
CA ASN A 428 0.76 1.52 7.69
C ASN A 428 0.56 0.56 8.89
N PHE A 429 1.15 0.86 10.05
CA PHE A 429 1.12 0.05 11.26
C PHE A 429 0.68 0.83 12.52
N PRO A 430 -0.64 0.90 12.79
CA PRO A 430 -1.22 1.77 13.82
C PRO A 430 -1.13 1.24 15.27
N ILE A 431 0.03 0.69 15.67
CA ILE A 431 0.22 0.06 17.00
C ILE A 431 0.04 1.03 18.18
N HIS A 432 0.34 2.31 17.98
CA HIS A 432 0.37 3.34 19.02
C HIS A 432 -1.01 3.76 19.59
N PHE A 433 -2.14 3.37 18.98
CA PHE A 433 -3.47 3.75 19.51
C PHE A 433 -3.99 2.86 20.64
N PHE A 434 -3.40 1.68 20.84
CA PHE A 434 -3.78 0.74 21.91
C PHE A 434 -2.68 0.59 22.96
N ASP A 435 -1.56 1.29 22.77
CA ASP A 435 -0.36 1.10 23.56
C ASP A 435 -0.34 2.02 24.79
N ALA A 436 -0.36 1.44 25.98
CA ALA A 436 -0.29 2.18 27.25
C ALA A 436 1.09 2.04 27.90
N LEU A 437 1.59 3.09 28.55
CA LEU A 437 2.85 3.04 29.31
C LEU A 437 2.87 1.89 30.33
N LEU A 438 1.75 1.69 31.04
CA LEU A 438 1.51 0.60 31.98
C LEU A 438 0.35 -0.29 31.44
N PRO A 439 0.64 -1.26 30.56
CA PRO A 439 -0.39 -2.05 29.89
C PRO A 439 -0.91 -3.19 30.77
N ARG A 440 -2.24 -3.34 30.84
CA ARG A 440 -2.88 -4.47 31.56
C ARG A 440 -2.64 -5.80 30.86
N TRP A 441 -2.62 -5.81 29.53
CA TRP A 441 -2.53 -7.00 28.68
C TRP A 441 -1.65 -6.71 27.44
N PRO A 442 -1.16 -7.73 26.70
CA PRO A 442 -0.30 -7.49 25.55
C PRO A 442 -1.06 -6.94 24.33
N THR A 443 -0.45 -5.99 23.63
CA THR A 443 -0.92 -5.45 22.35
C THR A 443 -0.01 -5.99 21.23
N PHE A 444 -0.46 -7.04 20.54
CA PHE A 444 0.32 -7.75 19.52
C PHE A 444 0.38 -7.01 18.18
N GLY A 445 1.45 -7.27 17.43
CA GLY A 445 1.66 -6.77 16.09
C GLY A 445 1.85 -7.89 15.06
N LEU A 446 1.17 -7.78 13.92
CA LEU A 446 1.41 -8.62 12.75
C LEU A 446 1.92 -7.74 11.60
N THR A 447 3.09 -8.07 11.07
CA THR A 447 3.73 -7.30 9.99
C THR A 447 4.32 -8.22 8.92
N LEU A 448 4.43 -7.69 7.70
CA LEU A 448 4.98 -8.37 6.53
C LEU A 448 6.29 -7.71 6.09
N GLY A 449 7.18 -8.50 5.51
CA GLY A 449 8.39 -7.99 4.88
C GLY A 449 9.14 -9.04 4.06
N PRO A 450 10.18 -8.64 3.31
CA PRO A 450 11.05 -9.57 2.61
C PRO A 450 11.88 -10.40 3.60
N PHE A 451 12.43 -11.52 3.13
CA PHE A 451 13.54 -12.21 3.79
C PHE A 451 14.78 -11.31 3.77
N PRO A 452 15.46 -11.08 4.92
CA PRO A 452 16.75 -10.39 4.93
C PRO A 452 17.86 -11.33 4.40
N PRO A 453 19.03 -10.82 3.97
CA PRO A 453 20.06 -11.64 3.31
C PRO A 453 20.67 -12.79 4.14
N ALA A 454 20.42 -12.84 5.46
CA ALA A 454 21.05 -13.76 6.41
C ALA A 454 20.07 -14.46 7.37
N ASP A 455 18.76 -14.43 7.10
CA ASP A 455 17.75 -15.16 7.90
C ASP A 455 16.70 -15.77 6.96
N ASP A 456 16.65 -17.10 6.88
CA ASP A 456 15.74 -17.87 6.03
C ASP A 456 14.44 -18.27 6.75
N ARG A 457 14.30 -17.91 8.04
CA ARG A 457 13.13 -18.28 8.84
C ARG A 457 11.87 -17.60 8.30
N PRO A 458 10.80 -18.35 8.00
CA PRO A 458 9.59 -17.79 7.37
C PRO A 458 8.77 -16.88 8.29
N VAL A 459 9.02 -16.94 9.61
CA VAL A 459 8.47 -16.05 10.64
C VAL A 459 9.60 -15.71 11.60
N ARG A 460 9.74 -14.42 11.94
CA ARG A 460 10.67 -13.92 12.97
C ARG A 460 9.90 -13.10 14.00
N LEU A 461 9.95 -13.52 15.26
CA LEU A 461 9.52 -12.74 16.42
C LEU A 461 10.78 -12.43 17.24
N PRO A 462 11.21 -11.16 17.35
CA PRO A 462 12.35 -10.78 18.19
C PRO A 462 12.14 -11.14 19.66
N GLU A 463 13.23 -11.22 20.43
CA GLU A 463 13.10 -11.32 21.88
C GLU A 463 12.56 -10.03 22.52
N GLN A 464 11.98 -10.16 23.71
CA GLN A 464 11.29 -9.07 24.39
C GLN A 464 12.24 -7.98 24.89
N ASP A 465 13.44 -8.38 25.32
CA ASP A 465 14.44 -7.58 26.00
C ASP A 465 15.68 -7.27 25.14
N ALA A 466 16.09 -8.21 24.28
CA ALA A 466 17.34 -8.16 23.51
C ALA A 466 17.60 -6.76 22.93
N ALA A 467 18.76 -6.19 23.25
CA ALA A 467 19.01 -4.75 23.27
C ALA A 467 18.86 -4.06 21.90
N THR A 468 19.26 -4.72 20.83
CA THR A 468 19.25 -4.19 19.46
C THR A 468 18.46 -5.10 18.51
N ASP A 469 17.93 -4.54 17.44
CA ASP A 469 17.78 -5.27 16.18
C ASP A 469 18.75 -4.67 15.16
N GLY A 470 19.17 -5.44 14.17
CA GLY A 470 20.02 -4.93 13.10
C GLY A 470 19.25 -3.87 12.29
N ARG A 471 19.65 -2.60 12.39
CA ARG A 471 19.05 -1.47 11.64
C ARG A 471 18.91 -1.90 10.16
N PRO A 472 17.68 -1.92 9.59
CA PRO A 472 17.44 -2.58 8.30
C PRO A 472 18.15 -1.86 7.16
N TRP A 473 19.24 -2.47 6.68
CA TRP A 473 20.07 -1.94 5.61
C TRP A 473 19.65 -2.49 4.23
N THR A 474 19.77 -1.68 3.18
CA THR A 474 19.46 -2.07 1.80
C THR A 474 20.39 -1.34 0.84
N ASP A 475 20.98 -2.08 -0.11
CA ASP A 475 21.86 -1.52 -1.14
C ASP A 475 21.08 -0.69 -2.19
N ILE A 476 21.61 0.48 -2.54
CA ILE A 476 20.98 1.45 -3.45
C ILE A 476 21.77 1.54 -4.76
N GLY A 477 21.81 0.43 -5.51
CA GLY A 477 22.58 0.27 -6.75
C GLY A 477 22.13 1.11 -7.97
N GLY A 478 21.49 2.27 -7.80
CA GLY A 478 21.21 3.24 -8.87
C GLY A 478 19.90 4.04 -8.75
N VAL A 479 19.73 5.03 -9.63
CA VAL A 479 18.69 6.08 -9.56
C VAL A 479 17.26 5.58 -9.32
N ALA A 480 16.83 4.50 -10.00
CA ALA A 480 15.49 3.94 -9.78
C ALA A 480 15.33 3.27 -8.40
N GLY A 481 16.41 2.70 -7.85
CA GLY A 481 16.46 2.21 -6.48
C GLY A 481 16.48 3.36 -5.47
N PHE A 482 17.20 4.45 -5.77
CA PHE A 482 17.24 5.65 -4.94
C PHE A 482 15.88 6.36 -4.84
N ALA A 483 15.19 6.55 -5.96
CA ALA A 483 13.83 7.10 -5.98
C ALA A 483 12.82 6.18 -5.24
N GLY A 484 12.97 4.86 -5.39
CA GLY A 484 12.20 3.88 -4.61
C GLY A 484 12.51 3.94 -3.10
N ALA A 485 13.78 4.11 -2.73
CA ALA A 485 14.21 4.26 -1.34
C ALA A 485 13.66 5.55 -0.71
N ILE A 486 13.69 6.69 -1.41
CA ILE A 486 13.05 7.94 -0.94
C ILE A 486 11.56 7.71 -0.66
N LEU A 487 10.83 7.14 -1.63
CA LEU A 487 9.39 6.90 -1.48
C LEU A 487 9.10 5.92 -0.34
N ASN A 488 9.83 4.81 -0.23
CA ASN A 488 9.67 3.84 0.84
C ASN A 488 9.98 4.47 2.21
N THR A 489 11.02 5.29 2.32
CA THR A 489 11.33 6.03 3.57
C THR A 489 10.20 6.99 3.94
N MET A 490 9.66 7.75 2.99
CA MET A 490 8.53 8.66 3.25
C MET A 490 7.26 7.93 3.74
N LEU A 491 7.04 6.69 3.29
CA LEU A 491 5.86 5.88 3.65
C LEU A 491 6.04 5.07 4.94
N ASP A 492 7.21 4.45 5.14
CA ASP A 492 7.45 3.46 6.20
C ASP A 492 8.30 3.98 7.38
N TRP A 493 8.93 5.17 7.31
CA TRP A 493 9.80 5.71 8.40
C TRP A 493 9.14 5.64 9.77
N ARG A 494 7.91 6.16 9.89
CA ARG A 494 7.18 6.27 11.17
C ARG A 494 7.01 4.90 11.82
N ASP A 495 6.59 3.92 11.02
CA ASP A 495 6.29 2.58 11.51
C ASP A 495 7.58 1.78 11.76
N ALA A 496 8.64 2.03 10.97
CA ALA A 496 9.96 1.47 11.20
C ALA A 496 10.52 1.92 12.56
N MET A 497 10.50 3.23 12.84
CA MET A 497 10.93 3.79 14.14
C MET A 497 10.08 3.26 15.29
N GLN A 498 8.75 3.27 15.17
CA GLN A 498 7.87 2.72 16.22
C GLN A 498 8.09 1.21 16.46
N SER A 499 8.38 0.43 15.42
CA SER A 499 8.65 -1.02 15.57
C SER A 499 10.01 -1.33 16.21
N ALA A 500 10.98 -0.41 16.14
CA ALA A 500 12.32 -0.59 16.68
C ALA A 500 12.41 -0.39 18.21
N LEU A 501 11.43 0.33 18.79
CA LEU A 501 11.37 0.65 20.21
C LEU A 501 11.47 -0.61 21.12
N PRO A 502 12.24 -0.55 22.23
CA PRO A 502 12.23 -1.60 23.25
C PRO A 502 10.82 -1.84 23.79
N GLY A 503 10.48 -3.11 24.05
CA GLY A 503 9.12 -3.49 24.41
C GLY A 503 8.07 -3.36 23.28
N TYR A 504 8.41 -2.91 22.07
CA TYR A 504 7.55 -3.01 20.87
C TYR A 504 7.96 -4.20 20.00
N ARG A 505 9.25 -4.36 19.68
CA ARG A 505 9.75 -5.45 18.81
C ARG A 505 9.34 -6.87 19.23
N GLY A 506 9.47 -7.23 20.51
CA GLY A 506 9.20 -8.60 21.00
C GLY A 506 7.73 -9.02 21.12
N ARG A 507 6.80 -8.21 20.59
CA ARG A 507 5.37 -8.52 20.40
C ARG A 507 4.92 -8.31 18.96
N ILE A 508 5.84 -8.02 18.04
CA ILE A 508 5.59 -7.86 16.61
C ILE A 508 6.14 -9.10 15.88
N ALA A 509 5.25 -9.93 15.35
CA ALA A 509 5.65 -11.07 14.52
C ALA A 509 5.80 -10.64 13.05
N HIS A 510 7.00 -10.82 12.52
CA HIS A 510 7.35 -10.51 11.13
C HIS A 510 7.22 -11.78 10.27
N VAL A 511 6.16 -11.86 9.47
CA VAL A 511 6.00 -12.92 8.46
C VAL A 511 6.75 -12.55 7.19
N ARG A 512 7.57 -13.48 6.68
CA ARG A 512 8.48 -13.24 5.55
C ARG A 512 7.88 -13.70 4.22
N LEU A 513 8.07 -12.88 3.19
CA LEU A 513 7.58 -13.09 1.82
C LEU A 513 8.74 -13.25 0.83
N ARG A 514 8.64 -14.24 -0.07
CA ARG A 514 9.58 -14.45 -1.19
C ARG A 514 9.15 -13.66 -2.43
N ASP A 515 10.07 -13.54 -3.39
CA ASP A 515 9.78 -12.98 -4.71
C ASP A 515 8.57 -13.68 -5.36
N GLY A 516 7.54 -12.89 -5.70
CA GLY A 516 6.28 -13.38 -6.27
C GLY A 516 5.20 -13.83 -5.27
N GLU A 517 5.52 -13.94 -3.98
CA GLU A 517 4.54 -14.20 -2.91
C GLU A 517 3.84 -12.90 -2.48
N GLY A 518 2.73 -12.59 -3.14
CA GLY A 518 1.89 -11.42 -2.83
C GLY A 518 2.42 -10.11 -3.40
N GLY A 519 2.33 -9.02 -2.63
CA GLY A 519 2.48 -7.67 -3.18
C GLY A 519 1.41 -7.42 -4.25
N THR A 520 1.75 -6.79 -5.38
CA THR A 520 0.78 -6.59 -6.48
C THR A 520 0.37 -7.89 -7.20
N ASN A 521 0.89 -9.06 -6.82
CA ASN A 521 0.48 -10.35 -7.40
C ASN A 521 -0.82 -10.90 -6.78
N LEU A 522 -1.96 -10.65 -7.45
CA LEU A 522 -3.25 -11.27 -7.11
C LEU A 522 -3.41 -12.69 -7.68
N PHE A 523 -2.51 -13.15 -8.55
CA PHE A 523 -2.54 -14.46 -9.21
C PHE A 523 -1.63 -15.49 -8.50
N MET A 524 -1.80 -15.60 -7.18
CA MET A 524 -1.17 -16.65 -6.36
C MET A 524 -1.81 -18.02 -6.63
N ARG A 525 -1.04 -19.10 -6.44
CA ARG A 525 -1.54 -20.49 -6.52
C ARG A 525 -2.19 -20.92 -5.19
N PRO A 526 -3.10 -21.91 -5.19
CA PRO A 526 -3.66 -22.51 -3.96
C PRO A 526 -2.60 -22.78 -2.88
N ASP A 527 -1.56 -23.53 -3.22
CA ASP A 527 -0.47 -23.92 -2.32
C ASP A 527 0.31 -22.70 -1.78
N THR A 528 0.44 -21.63 -2.58
CA THR A 528 1.05 -20.36 -2.14
C THR A 528 0.17 -19.63 -1.13
N VAL A 529 -1.16 -19.61 -1.34
CA VAL A 529 -2.11 -19.02 -0.38
C VAL A 529 -2.09 -19.79 0.94
N LEU A 530 -2.13 -21.13 0.89
CA LEU A 530 -2.08 -21.99 2.07
C LEU A 530 -0.72 -21.87 2.81
N ALA A 531 0.40 -21.87 2.09
CA ALA A 531 1.73 -21.71 2.68
C ALA A 531 2.01 -20.31 3.24
N LEU A 532 1.23 -19.29 2.85
CA LEU A 532 1.27 -17.96 3.47
C LEU A 532 0.39 -17.90 4.72
N ALA A 533 -0.81 -18.50 4.67
CA ALA A 533 -1.68 -18.62 5.82
C ALA A 533 -1.06 -19.46 6.96
N GLU A 534 -0.32 -20.52 6.63
CA GLU A 534 0.39 -21.35 7.61
C GLU A 534 1.53 -20.59 8.31
N ARG A 535 2.22 -19.66 7.62
CA ARG A 535 3.14 -18.70 8.27
C ARG A 535 2.40 -17.74 9.19
N GLY A 536 1.17 -17.37 8.82
CA GLY A 536 0.26 -16.64 9.71
C GLY A 536 -0.05 -17.42 10.97
N ARG A 537 -0.50 -18.68 10.84
CA ARG A 537 -0.75 -19.59 11.96
C ARG A 537 0.46 -19.71 12.89
N ALA A 538 1.64 -19.95 12.33
CA ALA A 538 2.89 -20.01 13.08
C ALA A 538 3.26 -18.68 13.77
N ALA A 539 2.94 -17.52 13.18
CA ALA A 539 3.12 -16.22 13.83
C ALA A 539 2.17 -16.02 15.03
N GLY A 540 0.91 -16.42 14.90
CA GLY A 540 -0.04 -16.45 16.02
C GLY A 540 0.40 -17.42 17.13
N GLU A 541 0.92 -18.58 16.76
CA GLU A 541 1.43 -19.61 17.67
C GLU A 541 2.67 -19.15 18.45
N LEU A 542 3.62 -18.48 17.78
CA LEU A 542 4.81 -17.91 18.39
C LEU A 542 4.49 -16.75 19.35
N LEU A 543 3.48 -15.93 19.04
CA LEU A 543 3.00 -14.87 19.92
C LEU A 543 2.24 -15.45 21.12
N ARG A 544 1.28 -16.36 20.88
CA ARG A 544 0.52 -17.03 21.95
C ARG A 544 1.47 -17.72 22.92
N THR A 545 2.25 -18.68 22.44
CA THR A 545 3.14 -19.50 23.28
C THR A 545 4.14 -18.64 24.07
N ARG A 546 4.74 -17.59 23.48
CA ARG A 546 5.68 -16.71 24.22
C ARG A 546 5.01 -15.93 25.36
N PHE A 547 3.73 -15.59 25.25
CA PHE A 547 3.03 -14.79 26.26
C PHE A 547 2.18 -15.63 27.23
N THR A 548 1.86 -16.89 26.89
CA THR A 548 1.13 -17.84 27.75
C THR A 548 2.01 -18.93 28.39
N ALA A 549 3.28 -19.07 28.01
CA ALA A 549 4.21 -19.98 28.67
C ALA A 549 4.43 -19.60 30.15
N ASP A 550 4.79 -20.60 30.95
CA ASP A 550 5.18 -20.48 32.36
C ASP A 550 4.19 -19.63 33.18
N ASP A 551 2.91 -20.02 33.13
CA ASP A 551 1.74 -19.34 33.73
C ASP A 551 1.61 -17.85 33.39
N GLY A 552 2.07 -17.47 32.19
CA GLY A 552 2.03 -16.10 31.70
C GLY A 552 3.25 -15.26 32.06
N ALA A 553 4.36 -15.86 32.53
CA ALA A 553 5.60 -15.14 32.84
C ALA A 553 6.10 -14.26 31.67
N GLY A 554 5.89 -14.69 30.42
CA GLY A 554 6.20 -13.87 29.24
C GLY A 554 5.32 -12.61 29.08
N THR A 555 4.08 -12.63 29.56
CA THR A 555 3.23 -11.44 29.67
C THR A 555 3.72 -10.52 30.78
N ASP A 556 4.12 -11.06 31.92
CA ASP A 556 4.65 -10.26 33.03
C ASP A 556 6.04 -9.68 32.75
N ARG A 557 6.89 -10.38 31.99
CA ARG A 557 8.16 -9.86 31.45
C ARG A 557 7.92 -8.65 30.54
N TYR A 558 6.87 -8.69 29.71
CA TYR A 558 6.44 -7.52 28.93
C TYR A 558 5.94 -6.37 29.82
N ARG A 559 5.06 -6.66 30.81
CA ARG A 559 4.58 -5.64 31.78
C ARG A 559 5.76 -4.98 32.52
N TRP A 560 6.75 -5.76 32.96
CA TRP A 560 7.94 -5.29 33.67
C TRP A 560 8.85 -4.41 32.80
N ILE A 561 9.12 -4.81 31.55
CA ILE A 561 9.87 -3.97 30.59
C ILE A 561 9.15 -2.64 30.36
N ARG A 562 7.82 -2.66 30.21
CA ARG A 562 7.01 -1.46 30.01
C ARG A 562 6.97 -0.55 31.22
N MET A 563 6.86 -1.12 32.43
CA MET A 563 6.99 -0.39 33.69
C MET A 563 8.37 0.29 33.80
N ARG A 564 9.47 -0.42 33.51
CA ARG A 564 10.82 0.15 33.56
C ARG A 564 11.03 1.29 32.57
N LEU A 565 10.50 1.17 31.35
CA LEU A 565 10.50 2.26 30.38
C LEU A 565 9.67 3.46 30.89
N ALA A 566 8.45 3.22 31.38
CA ALA A 566 7.60 4.27 31.93
C ALA A 566 8.27 5.03 33.08
N MET A 567 8.93 4.34 34.03
CA MET A 567 9.65 4.99 35.13
C MET A 567 10.81 5.87 34.62
N ARG A 568 11.53 5.48 33.55
CA ARG A 568 12.57 6.31 32.93
C ARG A 568 12.01 7.59 32.29
N GLU A 569 10.87 7.51 31.62
CA GLU A 569 10.23 8.70 31.04
C GLU A 569 9.66 9.62 32.15
N TYR A 570 9.07 9.06 33.22
CA TYR A 570 8.65 9.83 34.39
C TYR A 570 9.84 10.52 35.10
N GLN A 571 11.01 9.89 35.17
CA GLN A 571 12.21 10.53 35.71
C GLN A 571 12.75 11.66 34.83
N GLN A 572 12.68 11.53 33.50
CA GLN A 572 13.01 12.64 32.59
C GLN A 572 12.04 13.81 32.77
N LEU A 573 10.74 13.53 32.88
CA LEU A 573 9.74 14.56 33.16
C LEU A 573 9.94 15.21 34.54
N ALA A 574 10.30 14.43 35.57
CA ALA A 574 10.63 14.94 36.90
C ALA A 574 11.87 15.86 36.89
N GLU A 575 12.89 15.51 36.10
CA GLU A 575 14.09 16.33 35.91
C GLU A 575 13.76 17.64 35.18
N GLN A 576 13.02 17.57 34.07
CA GLN A 576 12.53 18.75 33.35
C GLN A 576 11.66 19.63 34.24
N ALA A 577 10.76 19.04 35.04
CA ALA A 577 9.95 19.76 36.02
C ALA A 577 10.85 20.45 37.05
N ARG A 578 11.80 19.76 37.69
CA ARG A 578 12.69 20.38 38.71
C ARG A 578 13.54 21.52 38.14
N GLN A 579 14.01 21.40 36.89
CA GLN A 579 14.80 22.43 36.22
C GLN A 579 13.96 23.63 35.74
N ARG A 580 12.67 23.42 35.41
CA ARG A 580 11.83 24.40 34.70
C ARG A 580 10.59 24.83 35.48
N ALA A 581 10.36 24.29 36.68
CA ALA A 581 9.17 24.54 37.50
C ALA A 581 8.94 26.02 37.72
N ARG A 582 9.99 26.80 38.02
CA ARG A 582 9.88 28.25 38.14
C ARG A 582 9.32 28.89 36.86
N LEU A 583 9.93 28.64 35.71
CA LEU A 583 9.46 29.20 34.43
C LEU A 583 7.97 28.90 34.17
N TYR A 584 7.52 27.67 34.45
CA TYR A 584 6.13 27.27 34.22
C TYR A 584 5.15 27.72 35.32
N LYS A 585 5.61 27.96 36.56
CA LYS A 585 4.82 28.60 37.61
C LYS A 585 4.68 30.10 37.37
N ASP A 586 5.79 30.80 37.14
CA ASP A 586 5.84 32.21 36.75
C ASP A 586 4.91 32.44 35.52
N LEU A 587 4.88 31.51 34.55
CA LEU A 587 3.90 31.53 33.46
C LEU A 587 2.45 31.27 33.90
N ALA A 588 2.17 30.25 34.71
CA ALA A 588 0.79 29.95 35.12
C ALA A 588 0.17 31.08 35.99
N GLU A 589 0.99 31.74 36.82
CA GLU A 589 0.59 32.82 37.72
C GLU A 589 0.44 34.18 37.00
N ASP A 590 1.32 34.52 36.05
CA ASP A 590 1.36 35.85 35.41
C ASP A 590 0.92 35.90 33.92
N TYR A 591 0.85 34.78 33.18
CA TYR A 591 0.58 34.83 31.73
C TYR A 591 -0.89 35.19 31.43
N PRO A 592 -1.19 36.35 30.80
CA PRO A 592 -2.55 36.73 30.49
C PRO A 592 -3.06 35.87 29.34
N ILE A 593 -4.05 35.02 29.59
CA ILE A 593 -4.54 34.06 28.59
C ILE A 593 -5.18 34.82 27.41
N PRO A 594 -4.74 34.58 26.16
CA PRO A 594 -5.35 35.19 24.98
C PRO A 594 -6.82 34.79 24.80
N ALA A 595 -7.65 35.73 24.35
CA ALA A 595 -9.09 35.53 24.17
C ALA A 595 -9.45 34.39 23.21
N ASP A 596 -8.58 34.09 22.25
CA ASP A 596 -8.70 32.95 21.31
C ASP A 596 -8.46 31.58 21.95
N LEU A 597 -7.94 31.52 23.19
CA LEU A 597 -7.80 30.29 23.98
C LEU A 597 -8.89 30.13 25.04
N HIS A 598 -9.83 31.07 25.18
CA HIS A 598 -10.89 30.99 26.20
C HIS A 598 -11.82 29.78 26.03
N GLU A 599 -11.97 29.25 24.81
CA GLU A 599 -12.74 28.03 24.53
C GLU A 599 -12.07 26.73 25.04
N TRP A 600 -10.85 26.80 25.58
CA TRP A 600 -10.14 25.65 26.15
C TRP A 600 -10.54 25.36 27.61
N PHE A 601 -11.30 26.25 28.25
CA PHE A 601 -11.69 26.19 29.66
C PHE A 601 -13.22 26.13 29.79
N ASP A 602 -13.73 25.33 30.74
CA ASP A 602 -15.18 25.23 31.03
C ASP A 602 -15.78 26.57 31.52
N THR A 603 -14.93 27.51 31.94
CA THR A 603 -15.30 28.91 32.22
C THR A 603 -14.16 29.82 31.74
N PRO A 604 -14.45 30.84 30.90
CA PRO A 604 -13.41 31.73 30.38
C PRO A 604 -12.59 32.42 31.50
N PRO A 605 -11.25 32.41 31.42
CA PRO A 605 -10.41 33.06 32.41
C PRO A 605 -10.55 34.59 32.39
N THR A 606 -10.38 35.21 33.55
CA THR A 606 -10.44 36.68 33.73
C THR A 606 -9.05 37.29 33.96
N GLY A 607 -7.98 36.56 33.63
CA GLY A 607 -6.59 36.93 33.93
C GLY A 607 -5.60 35.83 33.52
N ALA A 608 -4.85 35.33 34.49
CA ALA A 608 -3.93 34.19 34.31
C ALA A 608 -4.64 32.83 34.40
N ASP A 609 -3.88 31.73 34.52
CA ASP A 609 -4.42 30.37 34.45
C ASP A 609 -5.30 30.02 35.66
N PRO A 610 -6.57 29.61 35.47
CA PRO A 610 -7.47 29.27 36.58
C PRO A 610 -7.03 28.03 37.36
N HIS A 611 -6.11 27.22 36.82
CA HIS A 611 -5.52 26.04 37.43
C HIS A 611 -4.08 26.26 37.90
N ALA A 612 -3.58 27.50 37.97
CA ALA A 612 -2.19 27.81 38.35
C ALA A 612 -1.72 27.11 39.64
N ALA A 613 -2.59 27.03 40.66
CA ALA A 613 -2.30 26.32 41.91
C ALA A 613 -2.13 24.80 41.71
N ASP A 614 -3.00 24.16 40.92
CA ASP A 614 -2.93 22.73 40.62
C ASP A 614 -1.69 22.41 39.75
N ILE A 615 -1.37 23.30 38.80
CA ILE A 615 -0.16 23.23 37.97
C ILE A 615 1.10 23.35 38.85
N ALA A 616 1.15 24.31 39.76
CA ALA A 616 2.26 24.51 40.67
C ALA A 616 2.47 23.30 41.60
N LEU A 617 1.39 22.77 42.20
CA LEU A 617 1.41 21.56 43.02
C LEU A 617 1.85 20.33 42.22
N THR A 618 1.43 20.21 40.95
CA THR A 618 1.84 19.11 40.07
C THR A 618 3.33 19.19 39.71
N LEU A 619 3.84 20.39 39.41
CA LEU A 619 5.26 20.63 39.14
C LEU A 619 6.14 20.33 40.35
N ASP A 620 5.71 20.71 41.57
CA ASP A 620 6.42 20.33 42.80
C ASP A 620 6.34 18.83 43.07
N GLY A 621 5.17 18.21 42.88
CA GLY A 621 4.99 16.76 43.04
C GLY A 621 5.91 15.95 42.12
N LEU A 622 6.09 16.40 40.88
CA LEU A 622 7.04 15.82 39.92
C LEU A 622 8.49 16.13 40.28
N GLY A 623 8.83 17.39 40.61
CA GLY A 623 10.19 17.81 40.92
C GLY A 623 10.78 17.17 42.19
N ASN A 624 9.91 16.81 43.15
CA ASN A 624 10.24 16.10 44.38
C ASN A 624 10.41 14.57 44.22
N LEU A 625 10.16 14.00 43.03
CA LEU A 625 10.45 12.58 42.78
C LEU A 625 11.95 12.32 42.91
N VAL A 626 12.31 11.31 43.72
CA VAL A 626 13.70 11.04 44.12
C VAL A 626 14.59 10.78 42.88
N PRO A 627 15.62 11.62 42.64
CA PRO A 627 16.54 11.41 41.53
C PRO A 627 17.50 10.26 41.86
N GLY A 628 17.66 9.35 40.90
CA GLY A 628 18.59 8.23 40.98
C GLY A 628 18.36 7.26 39.83
N PRO A 629 19.39 6.57 39.32
CA PRO A 629 19.18 5.58 38.28
C PRO A 629 18.34 4.43 38.83
N PHE A 630 17.20 4.13 38.21
CA PHE A 630 16.63 2.78 38.27
C PHE A 630 17.59 1.84 37.51
N ASP A 631 18.66 1.45 38.20
CA ASP A 631 19.57 0.31 38.00
C ASP A 631 19.41 -0.50 36.70
N GLY A 632 19.87 0.07 35.58
CA GLY A 632 19.93 -0.61 34.29
C GLY A 632 19.37 0.22 33.16
N GLU A 633 20.27 0.90 32.45
CA GLU A 633 19.96 1.41 31.13
C GLU A 633 19.75 0.22 30.18
N VAL A 634 18.51 0.03 29.72
CA VAL A 634 18.30 -0.68 28.45
C VAL A 634 19.04 0.11 27.37
N PRO A 635 19.80 -0.51 26.45
CA PRO A 635 20.45 0.20 25.35
C PRO A 635 19.40 0.69 24.33
N VAL A 636 18.71 1.77 24.69
CA VAL A 636 17.76 2.48 23.85
C VAL A 636 18.52 3.53 23.06
N ASP A 637 18.31 3.53 21.74
CA ASP A 637 18.72 4.62 20.85
C ASP A 637 18.23 5.95 21.44
N PRO A 638 19.07 6.97 21.67
CA PRO A 638 18.63 8.23 22.31
C PRO A 638 17.60 9.00 21.48
N ASP A 639 17.49 8.68 20.18
CA ASP A 639 16.49 9.18 19.23
C ASP A 639 15.14 8.43 19.32
N LEU A 640 15.09 7.26 19.96
CA LEU A 640 13.90 6.40 20.10
C LEU A 640 13.27 6.52 21.51
N ARG A 641 12.78 7.72 21.82
CA ARG A 641 12.02 8.05 23.05
C ARG A 641 10.53 8.24 22.77
N LEU A 642 9.71 8.40 23.82
CA LEU A 642 8.28 8.75 23.67
C LEU A 642 8.06 10.28 23.64
N SER A 643 8.90 11.04 24.34
CA SER A 643 9.08 12.48 24.13
C SER A 643 10.23 12.75 23.15
N PRO A 644 10.23 13.85 22.37
CA PRO A 644 11.39 14.21 21.54
C PRO A 644 12.67 14.41 22.36
N PRO A 645 13.86 14.12 21.80
CA PRO A 645 15.11 14.66 22.34
C PRO A 645 15.15 16.18 22.20
N GLU A 646 15.94 16.82 23.06
CA GLU A 646 16.23 18.28 23.06
C GLU A 646 17.45 18.61 22.19
#